data_AF-A0A7X6YGS3-F1
#
_entry.id   AF-A0A7X6YGS3-F1
#
_cell.length_a   1.000
_cell.length_b   1.000
_cell.length_c   1.000
_cell.angle_alpha   90.00
_cell.angle_beta   90.00
_cell.angle_gamma   90.00
#
_symmetry.space_group_name_H-M   'P 1'
#
loop_
_entity.id
_entity.type
_entity.pdbx_description
1 polymer ?
#
loop_
_entity_poly.entity_id
_entity_poly.type
_entity_poly.pdbx_seq_one_letter_code
_entity_poly.pdbx_strand_id
1 'polypeptide(L)'
;MVCVWTMGAGAQTIRTAGELFVHLDAAQVTGVAEGAPVPVWPNLGSLDDFVPAVAGQGATYAADIGGAAALQFNGAPGCAMAQAGHTGNATKGGVPLSILGTNAWSAEVWVFNPVGTGIETLLTWTSRRDGGDRRMMEMRYGSDLNNAVEHWMRNMGWNIGLPAYGQWHHVACTRDEACVNRLYLDGRLVNTLDMGGVNMLNLATNNALFAVGAVDTWNGWDYPLSGAIAVVRVHDGTLSAEDVQHNFTVEGGRFGGLWQAAGAAAWNEPANWAAGAPPAFGQPVYLNGGGTAVYDGAPYADGVYTGMWHAVHGGMTLAGGHFTALPTFANAYVRAGIGAGSAFALALAGGTFDVGANTLRLGETAGASATLTLGAGGKLIAQRVLRGDGSAALVADGGTLQAVGNATDHMQGLSSASVQDGGLTFHVPEKVAVSVSQPLLEDAGSPGGGLVKEGPGTLTLGGANTVAGPLAVHGGVLKLEANALPAGYAAPITLANEAAIGWNKTGGATALAALFTPETAGSLMLFAANAADTIDLSALPGVSLCTDSTFTYTGELTPYTNLYRFAPRSGTLSYEQPITDLPGATGRVEVSGAAGTFVRLAGDSAYTGGTLLESGGIVMAHANALGAHTPGTADIVCRSGTVLRVQCSLEDPDFFGRVAADPEVSLQLSGAGLTNALDFSSTPNLFTGTENTSVKSYFTGTLTPYGDTYLLGNTGIDVGDGGYGFTITNLTDGAGGTLRRVLIRGVGVVDTRNNAAHSGGTRVERGGKIVVTGDGGFGTVPGLFDPSNIVFDSGVFRTERQYVTLAPTRGIAFNGTCRIHASGGLPAQLMIPGDITGSATLRMTDMGWVSFAGTNNSYQGRVQLEGSWGAMMIGDGTNFSWASTGGIVGTATRGWLYLNNGADATFADTFSGNGILTKKGLGTITLATANTHANLPTNTVVEAGMLRYGVADALPHGAGYGVVDLGGGAVLDINGWAGTFNGLTGGGCVTNSTGTALEVQVGSDTLDSSFSGRLAPPLTLTKIGTRRFTLNHTCPTPEPVTVAAGTLALNVGTALTNGVTIAQGATVQALGYQGLRGEYYDDAFTGGPGGTWPALGTTPEAVDAVLAGRSPMLIAGSGSFGETFDSGTSGERFPGKYSGSVEKFAVRWTGQFLAEQAGSHTFRVFADDGCLVFLDGQIVVNNRTGSQ
;
A
#
# COMPACT_ATOMS: atom_id res chain seq x y z
N MET A 1 -12.18 31.73 -6.32
CA MET A 1 -13.01 32.90 -6.62
C MET A 1 -14.44 32.43 -6.44
N VAL A 2 -15.08 32.82 -5.33
CA VAL A 2 -16.32 32.22 -4.82
C VAL A 2 -17.49 33.08 -5.28
N CYS A 3 -18.43 32.50 -6.04
CA CYS A 3 -19.65 33.18 -6.44
C CYS A 3 -20.68 33.03 -5.31
N VAL A 4 -21.01 34.14 -4.66
CA VAL A 4 -21.95 34.26 -3.54
C VAL A 4 -23.38 34.22 -4.08
N TRP A 5 -24.22 33.32 -3.56
CA TRP A 5 -25.66 33.33 -3.83
C TRP A 5 -26.43 33.80 -2.58
N THR A 6 -26.81 35.07 -2.61
CA THR A 6 -27.93 35.64 -1.86
C THR A 6 -29.25 35.16 -2.46
N MET A 7 -30.26 34.80 -1.67
CA MET A 7 -31.67 35.21 -1.85
C MET A 7 -32.57 34.72 -0.71
N GLY A 8 -33.50 35.60 -0.29
CA GLY A 8 -34.39 35.44 0.85
C GLY A 8 -35.59 34.50 0.63
N ALA A 9 -36.42 34.43 1.66
CA ALA A 9 -37.55 33.51 1.85
C ALA A 9 -38.73 33.74 0.87
N GLY A 10 -38.52 33.39 -0.40
CA GLY A 10 -39.57 32.93 -1.32
C GLY A 10 -39.37 31.43 -1.59
N ALA A 11 -40.42 30.72 -2.00
CA ALA A 11 -40.31 29.31 -2.41
C ALA A 11 -39.24 29.18 -3.50
N GLN A 12 -38.07 28.63 -3.15
CA GLN A 12 -36.96 28.49 -4.09
C GLN A 12 -37.35 27.50 -5.18
N THR A 13 -37.10 27.86 -6.44
CA THR A 13 -37.40 26.99 -7.59
C THR A 13 -36.33 25.92 -7.76
N ILE A 14 -36.73 24.75 -8.24
CA ILE A 14 -35.84 23.69 -8.70
C ILE A 14 -34.93 24.21 -9.81
N ARG A 15 -33.66 23.81 -9.77
CA ARG A 15 -32.67 24.13 -10.81
C ARG A 15 -32.65 23.03 -11.86
N THR A 16 -32.45 23.43 -13.11
CA THR A 16 -32.50 22.54 -14.27
C THR A 16 -31.23 22.68 -15.10
N ALA A 17 -30.76 21.56 -15.68
CA ALA A 17 -29.75 21.57 -16.73
C ALA A 17 -30.43 21.38 -18.10
N GLY A 18 -30.26 22.33 -19.01
CA GLY A 18 -30.95 22.33 -20.29
C GLY A 18 -32.48 22.29 -20.15
N GLU A 19 -33.14 21.57 -21.05
CA GLU A 19 -34.58 21.34 -21.04
C GLU A 19 -34.98 20.28 -19.99
N LEU A 20 -36.07 20.52 -19.25
CA LEU A 20 -36.63 19.56 -18.31
C LEU A 20 -37.71 18.73 -19.03
N PHE A 21 -37.31 17.56 -19.55
CA PHE A 21 -38.19 16.69 -20.32
C PHE A 21 -39.27 16.02 -19.48
N VAL A 22 -38.85 15.47 -18.34
CA VAL A 22 -39.74 14.80 -17.38
C VAL A 22 -39.69 15.56 -16.07
N HIS A 23 -40.85 15.90 -15.53
CA HIS A 23 -41.06 16.40 -14.19
C HIS A 23 -42.41 15.89 -13.69
N LEU A 24 -42.37 14.73 -13.07
CA LEU A 24 -43.52 14.10 -12.43
C LEU A 24 -43.48 14.44 -10.95
N ASP A 25 -44.61 14.90 -10.40
CA ASP A 25 -44.79 15.07 -8.96
C ASP A 25 -46.16 14.52 -8.56
N ALA A 26 -46.19 13.54 -7.66
CA ALA A 26 -47.41 12.92 -7.18
C ALA A 26 -48.35 13.94 -6.50
N ALA A 27 -47.84 15.06 -5.99
CA ALA A 27 -48.66 16.14 -5.45
C ALA A 27 -49.55 16.83 -6.51
N GLN A 28 -49.23 16.66 -7.81
CA GLN A 28 -50.05 17.17 -8.91
C GLN A 28 -51.10 16.16 -9.41
N VAL A 29 -51.10 14.94 -8.89
CA VAL A 29 -52.17 13.96 -9.17
C VAL A 29 -53.38 14.34 -8.33
N THR A 30 -54.39 14.89 -9.00
CA THR A 30 -55.61 15.41 -8.36
C THR A 30 -56.83 14.59 -8.76
N GLY A 31 -57.86 14.55 -7.91
CA GLY A 31 -59.11 13.85 -8.19
C GLY A 31 -59.02 12.31 -8.17
N VAL A 32 -57.90 11.74 -7.72
CA VAL A 32 -57.72 10.30 -7.51
C VAL A 32 -57.83 10.01 -6.01
N ALA A 33 -58.64 9.02 -5.64
CA ALA A 33 -58.80 8.62 -4.23
C ALA A 33 -57.60 7.79 -3.73
N GLU A 34 -57.39 7.79 -2.41
CA GLU A 34 -56.39 6.94 -1.75
C GLU A 34 -56.52 5.47 -2.20
N GLY A 35 -55.40 4.87 -2.61
CA GLY A 35 -55.33 3.48 -3.08
C GLY A 35 -55.94 3.22 -4.47
N ALA A 36 -56.47 4.24 -5.16
CA ALA A 36 -57.03 4.07 -6.50
C ALA A 36 -55.93 4.10 -7.59
N PRO A 37 -56.06 3.31 -8.68
CA PRO A 37 -55.13 3.37 -9.80
C PRO A 37 -55.07 4.77 -10.43
N VAL A 38 -53.86 5.24 -10.73
CA VAL A 38 -53.65 6.55 -11.35
C VAL A 38 -53.81 6.45 -12.87
N PRO A 39 -54.84 7.10 -13.47
CA PRO A 39 -55.06 7.00 -14.91
C PRO A 39 -54.09 7.86 -15.73
N VAL A 40 -53.64 8.98 -15.16
CA VAL A 40 -52.70 9.94 -15.75
C VAL A 40 -51.87 10.53 -14.61
N TRP A 41 -50.56 10.54 -14.77
CA TRP A 41 -49.61 11.28 -13.95
C TRP A 41 -49.11 12.47 -14.77
N PRO A 42 -49.56 13.70 -14.44
CA PRO A 42 -49.21 14.89 -15.22
C PRO A 42 -47.70 15.10 -15.28
N ASN A 43 -47.19 15.35 -16.49
CA ASN A 43 -45.81 15.77 -16.69
C ASN A 43 -45.74 17.30 -16.75
N LEU A 44 -45.04 17.89 -15.77
CA LEU A 44 -44.77 19.33 -15.75
C LEU A 44 -43.58 19.73 -16.62
N GLY A 45 -42.90 18.74 -17.23
CA GLY A 45 -41.85 18.94 -18.20
C GLY A 45 -42.41 19.21 -19.60
N SER A 46 -41.54 19.12 -20.61
CA SER A 46 -41.94 19.39 -22.01
C SER A 46 -42.51 18.19 -22.78
N LEU A 47 -42.40 16.96 -22.23
CA LEU A 47 -42.95 15.75 -22.85
C LEU A 47 -44.39 15.46 -22.41
N ASP A 48 -45.03 14.46 -23.03
CA ASP A 48 -46.38 14.02 -22.70
C ASP A 48 -46.49 13.47 -21.26
N ASP A 49 -47.73 13.44 -20.76
CA ASP A 49 -48.09 12.84 -19.47
C ASP A 49 -47.75 11.34 -19.40
N PHE A 50 -47.65 10.82 -18.18
CA PHE A 50 -47.41 9.39 -17.96
C PHE A 50 -48.71 8.66 -17.66
N VAL A 51 -48.92 7.52 -18.31
CA VAL A 51 -50.12 6.69 -18.18
C VAL A 51 -49.73 5.27 -17.81
N PRO A 52 -50.64 4.43 -17.33
CA PRO A 52 -50.33 3.05 -17.03
C PRO A 52 -49.87 2.30 -18.28
N ALA A 53 -48.72 1.62 -18.20
CA ALA A 53 -48.11 0.98 -19.35
C ALA A 53 -48.93 -0.23 -19.86
N VAL A 54 -49.74 -0.82 -18.98
CA VAL A 54 -50.76 -1.82 -19.32
C VAL A 54 -52.12 -1.24 -18.95
N ALA A 55 -53.03 -1.12 -19.92
CA ALA A 55 -54.33 -0.49 -19.67
C ALA A 55 -55.07 -1.16 -18.49
N GLY A 56 -55.47 -0.35 -17.51
CA GLY A 56 -56.16 -0.81 -16.30
C GLY A 56 -55.25 -1.39 -15.20
N GLN A 57 -53.93 -1.39 -15.40
CA GLN A 57 -52.92 -1.81 -14.40
C GLN A 57 -51.87 -0.70 -14.29
N GLY A 58 -51.56 -0.23 -13.09
CA GLY A 58 -50.60 0.85 -12.88
C GLY A 58 -50.38 1.11 -11.39
N ALA A 59 -49.59 2.14 -11.08
CA ALA A 59 -49.40 2.59 -9.72
C ALA A 59 -50.71 3.15 -9.12
N THR A 60 -50.86 3.02 -7.80
CA THR A 60 -51.98 3.59 -7.05
C THR A 60 -51.57 4.88 -6.36
N TYR A 61 -52.51 5.81 -6.21
CA TYR A 61 -52.25 7.06 -5.49
C TYR A 61 -52.20 6.83 -3.98
N ALA A 62 -51.24 7.45 -3.30
CA ALA A 62 -51.19 7.54 -1.85
C ALA A 62 -50.97 9.00 -1.43
N ALA A 63 -51.85 9.51 -0.58
CA ALA A 63 -51.82 10.89 -0.10
C ALA A 63 -50.72 11.11 0.96
N ASP A 64 -50.32 10.04 1.66
CA ASP A 64 -49.29 10.08 2.69
C ASP A 64 -48.49 8.77 2.76
N ILE A 65 -47.28 8.79 2.20
CA ILE A 65 -46.23 7.81 2.45
C ILE A 65 -45.08 8.57 3.11
N GLY A 66 -44.83 8.30 4.40
CA GLY A 66 -43.73 8.95 5.13
C GLY A 66 -43.78 10.48 5.14
N GLY A 67 -44.97 11.08 5.13
CA GLY A 67 -45.19 12.53 5.17
C GLY A 67 -45.40 13.20 3.80
N ALA A 68 -45.40 12.44 2.69
CA ALA A 68 -45.52 12.99 1.34
C ALA A 68 -46.50 12.20 0.46
N ALA A 69 -47.22 12.91 -0.42
CA ALA A 69 -47.99 12.28 -1.50
C ALA A 69 -47.06 11.57 -2.49
N ALA A 70 -47.45 10.38 -2.92
CA ALA A 70 -46.66 9.48 -3.75
C ALA A 70 -47.53 8.56 -4.62
N LEU A 71 -46.92 7.96 -5.65
CA LEU A 71 -47.49 6.82 -6.35
C LEU A 71 -46.88 5.53 -5.81
N GLN A 72 -47.73 4.59 -5.38
CA GLN A 72 -47.33 3.30 -4.84
C GLN A 72 -47.37 2.22 -5.93
N PHE A 73 -46.24 1.51 -6.06
CA PHE A 73 -46.04 0.41 -6.97
C PHE A 73 -46.09 -0.90 -6.18
N ASN A 74 -46.86 -1.87 -6.65
CA ASN A 74 -47.20 -3.06 -5.87
C ASN A 74 -46.27 -4.26 -6.12
N GLY A 75 -45.15 -4.08 -6.82
CA GLY A 75 -44.23 -5.16 -7.17
C GLY A 75 -44.75 -6.13 -8.24
N ALA A 76 -45.84 -5.81 -8.94
CA ALA A 76 -46.32 -6.60 -10.07
C ALA A 76 -45.87 -5.98 -11.41
N PRO A 77 -45.51 -6.77 -12.44
CA PRO A 77 -45.16 -6.27 -13.77
C PRO A 77 -46.04 -5.15 -14.36
N GLY A 78 -47.35 -5.19 -14.08
CA GLY A 78 -48.31 -4.21 -14.57
C GLY A 78 -48.32 -2.87 -13.84
N CYS A 79 -47.49 -2.64 -12.81
CA CYS A 79 -47.50 -1.38 -12.05
C CYS A 79 -46.84 -0.20 -12.78
N ALA A 80 -46.17 -0.46 -13.90
CA ALA A 80 -45.36 0.53 -14.61
C ALA A 80 -46.19 1.71 -15.14
N MET A 81 -45.64 2.91 -15.01
CA MET A 81 -46.16 4.13 -15.64
C MET A 81 -45.22 4.51 -16.80
N ALA A 82 -45.74 4.68 -18.01
CA ALA A 82 -44.96 5.00 -19.20
C ALA A 82 -45.49 6.28 -19.87
N GLN A 83 -44.63 6.97 -20.63
CA GLN A 83 -45.06 8.15 -21.38
C GLN A 83 -46.23 7.81 -22.31
N ALA A 84 -47.26 8.67 -22.32
CA ALA A 84 -48.43 8.51 -23.16
C ALA A 84 -48.04 8.35 -24.64
N GLY A 85 -48.71 7.43 -25.33
CA GLY A 85 -48.35 7.06 -26.71
C GLY A 85 -47.17 6.09 -26.83
N HIS A 86 -46.38 5.88 -25.77
CA HIS A 86 -45.15 5.07 -25.78
C HIS A 86 -45.13 3.95 -24.73
N THR A 87 -46.27 3.30 -24.51
CA THR A 87 -46.51 2.32 -23.42
C THR A 87 -45.91 0.93 -23.63
N GLY A 88 -44.98 0.75 -24.56
CA GLY A 88 -44.24 -0.51 -24.76
C GLY A 88 -43.46 -0.55 -26.06
N ASN A 89 -42.74 -1.65 -26.31
CA ASN A 89 -41.87 -1.80 -27.49
C ASN A 89 -42.60 -1.65 -28.84
N ALA A 90 -43.90 -1.91 -28.91
CA ALA A 90 -44.68 -1.71 -30.13
C ALA A 90 -44.89 -0.23 -30.48
N THR A 91 -44.79 0.67 -29.50
CA THR A 91 -45.08 2.11 -29.64
C THR A 91 -43.93 3.01 -29.18
N LYS A 92 -42.69 2.49 -29.15
CA LYS A 92 -41.46 3.21 -28.77
C LYS A 92 -41.17 4.48 -29.59
N GLY A 93 -40.28 5.33 -29.07
CA GLY A 93 -39.81 6.55 -29.75
C GLY A 93 -40.10 7.87 -29.04
N GLY A 94 -40.53 7.84 -27.77
CA GLY A 94 -40.87 9.04 -26.98
C GLY A 94 -39.69 9.76 -26.33
N VAL A 95 -38.48 9.21 -26.44
CA VAL A 95 -37.29 9.75 -25.77
C VAL A 95 -36.49 10.65 -26.73
N PRO A 96 -36.20 11.91 -26.37
CA PRO A 96 -35.40 12.81 -27.19
C PRO A 96 -33.99 12.27 -27.47
N LEU A 97 -33.51 12.43 -28.71
CA LEU A 97 -32.17 12.00 -29.11
C LEU A 97 -31.04 12.71 -28.32
N SER A 98 -31.31 13.90 -27.77
CA SER A 98 -30.35 14.71 -27.03
C SER A 98 -29.89 14.10 -25.70
N ILE A 99 -30.63 13.12 -25.15
CA ILE A 99 -30.25 12.36 -23.94
C ILE A 99 -29.93 10.88 -24.25
N LEU A 100 -29.84 10.53 -25.53
CA LEU A 100 -29.45 9.21 -26.02
C LEU A 100 -28.03 9.22 -26.57
N GLY A 101 -27.51 8.06 -26.96
CA GLY A 101 -26.15 7.91 -27.42
C GLY A 101 -25.10 8.31 -26.37
N THR A 102 -24.15 9.14 -26.78
CA THR A 102 -23.03 9.60 -25.92
C THR A 102 -23.30 10.92 -25.21
N ASN A 103 -24.51 11.46 -25.31
CA ASN A 103 -24.84 12.81 -24.86
C ASN A 103 -24.94 12.91 -23.33
N ALA A 104 -24.87 14.16 -22.84
CA ALA A 104 -25.03 14.52 -21.44
C ALA A 104 -26.51 14.51 -21.02
N TRP A 105 -26.77 14.15 -19.76
CA TRP A 105 -28.12 14.09 -19.20
C TRP A 105 -28.05 14.06 -17.67
N SER A 106 -29.18 14.33 -17.01
CA SER A 106 -29.33 14.10 -15.57
C SER A 106 -30.70 13.54 -15.27
N ALA A 107 -30.80 12.70 -14.25
CA ALA A 107 -32.06 12.20 -13.74
C ALA A 107 -32.08 12.23 -12.21
N GLU A 108 -33.23 12.55 -11.64
CA GLU A 108 -33.46 12.65 -10.20
C GLU A 108 -34.76 11.93 -9.83
N VAL A 109 -34.77 11.19 -8.73
CA VAL A 109 -35.94 10.44 -8.23
C VAL A 109 -36.04 10.59 -6.71
N TRP A 110 -37.20 11.00 -6.21
CA TRP A 110 -37.56 10.83 -4.79
C TRP A 110 -38.31 9.51 -4.62
N VAL A 111 -37.70 8.57 -3.91
CA VAL A 111 -38.18 7.20 -3.74
C VAL A 111 -38.25 6.80 -2.27
N PHE A 112 -39.29 6.05 -1.92
CA PHE A 112 -39.45 5.38 -0.63
C PHE A 112 -39.56 3.87 -0.90
N ASN A 113 -38.56 3.09 -0.49
CA ASN A 113 -38.62 1.64 -0.61
C ASN A 113 -38.81 0.99 0.77
N PRO A 114 -39.95 0.35 1.08
CA PRO A 114 -40.19 -0.23 2.40
C PRO A 114 -39.33 -1.47 2.68
N VAL A 115 -38.90 -2.22 1.67
CA VAL A 115 -38.14 -3.47 1.81
C VAL A 115 -37.22 -3.69 0.61
N GLY A 116 -36.05 -4.31 0.82
CA GLY A 116 -35.19 -4.68 -0.29
C GLY A 116 -35.58 -6.01 -0.91
N THR A 117 -36.20 -6.02 -2.09
CA THR A 117 -36.52 -7.26 -2.81
C THR A 117 -35.88 -7.31 -4.19
N GLY A 118 -34.76 -8.02 -4.34
CA GLY A 118 -34.20 -8.33 -5.66
C GLY A 118 -33.86 -7.09 -6.51
N ILE A 119 -34.15 -7.15 -7.81
CA ILE A 119 -33.95 -6.04 -8.76
C ILE A 119 -35.26 -5.23 -8.85
N GLU A 120 -35.19 -3.94 -8.53
CA GLU A 120 -36.35 -3.03 -8.62
C GLU A 120 -36.00 -1.79 -9.44
N THR A 121 -36.72 -1.56 -10.54
CA THR A 121 -36.51 -0.42 -11.44
C THR A 121 -37.25 0.81 -10.94
N LEU A 122 -36.52 1.93 -10.76
CA LEU A 122 -37.10 3.23 -10.44
C LEU A 122 -37.53 3.97 -11.70
N LEU A 123 -36.59 4.16 -12.61
CA LEU A 123 -36.73 4.97 -13.81
C LEU A 123 -35.88 4.35 -14.92
N THR A 124 -36.42 4.28 -16.13
CA THR A 124 -35.67 3.90 -17.32
C THR A 124 -36.12 4.72 -18.51
N TRP A 125 -35.21 4.91 -19.47
CA TRP A 125 -35.56 5.43 -20.79
C TRP A 125 -34.98 4.62 -21.96
N THR A 126 -34.67 3.35 -21.71
CA THR A 126 -34.19 2.38 -22.70
C THR A 126 -34.81 1.00 -22.44
N SER A 127 -35.23 0.27 -23.48
CA SER A 127 -35.72 -1.11 -23.33
C SER A 127 -34.58 -2.13 -23.22
N ARG A 128 -34.74 -3.15 -22.37
CA ARG A 128 -33.79 -4.29 -22.30
C ARG A 128 -33.81 -5.14 -23.57
N ARG A 129 -34.90 -5.13 -24.34
CA ARG A 129 -35.10 -5.99 -25.54
C ARG A 129 -34.05 -5.79 -26.63
N ASP A 130 -33.47 -4.60 -26.67
CA ASP A 130 -32.42 -4.21 -27.61
C ASP A 130 -31.17 -3.72 -26.86
N GLY A 131 -31.09 -4.09 -25.58
CA GLY A 131 -29.99 -3.82 -24.69
C GLY A 131 -28.72 -4.55 -25.13
N GLY A 132 -27.59 -3.98 -24.74
CA GLY A 132 -26.27 -4.54 -24.94
C GLY A 132 -25.25 -3.74 -24.12
N ASP A 133 -24.01 -4.21 -24.10
CA ASP A 133 -22.94 -3.63 -23.28
C ASP A 133 -22.86 -2.11 -23.44
N ARG A 134 -23.18 -1.39 -22.36
CA ARG A 134 -23.13 0.08 -22.26
C ARG A 134 -24.11 0.80 -23.19
N ARG A 135 -25.30 0.22 -23.39
CA ARG A 135 -26.39 0.84 -24.18
C ARG A 135 -27.68 1.06 -23.41
N MET A 136 -27.69 0.72 -22.13
CA MET A 136 -28.86 0.76 -21.25
C MET A 136 -28.79 1.94 -20.28
N MET A 137 -29.95 2.48 -19.91
CA MET A 137 -30.14 3.38 -18.80
C MET A 137 -31.35 2.95 -17.97
N GLU A 138 -31.07 2.47 -16.77
CA GLU A 138 -32.07 2.02 -15.81
C GLU A 138 -31.55 2.32 -14.39
N MET A 139 -32.20 3.27 -13.72
CA MET A 139 -31.98 3.56 -12.30
C MET A 139 -32.71 2.53 -11.46
N ARG A 140 -32.02 1.98 -10.45
CA ARG A 140 -32.50 0.88 -9.63
C ARG A 140 -32.40 1.16 -8.14
N TYR A 141 -33.17 0.40 -7.39
CA TYR A 141 -33.13 0.35 -5.93
C TYR A 141 -33.18 -1.10 -5.48
N GLY A 142 -32.12 -1.86 -5.78
CA GLY A 142 -32.14 -3.31 -5.63
C GLY A 142 -30.97 -3.88 -4.81
N SER A 143 -31.19 -5.05 -4.22
CA SER A 143 -30.17 -5.86 -3.55
C SER A 143 -29.30 -6.66 -4.53
N ASP A 144 -29.38 -6.37 -5.83
CA ASP A 144 -28.66 -7.01 -6.92
C ASP A 144 -27.20 -6.54 -6.99
N LEU A 145 -26.40 -7.01 -6.04
CA LEU A 145 -24.96 -6.71 -5.95
C LEU A 145 -24.66 -5.21 -5.81
N ASN A 146 -25.51 -4.47 -5.08
CA ASN A 146 -25.39 -3.02 -4.85
C ASN A 146 -25.45 -2.17 -6.13
N ASN A 147 -26.18 -2.60 -7.16
CA ASN A 147 -26.32 -1.88 -8.41
C ASN A 147 -27.34 -0.72 -8.29
N ALA A 148 -26.91 0.49 -8.63
CA ALA A 148 -27.73 1.70 -8.57
C ALA A 148 -28.16 2.17 -9.97
N VAL A 149 -27.29 2.00 -10.97
CA VAL A 149 -27.57 2.36 -12.37
C VAL A 149 -27.02 1.27 -13.28
N GLU A 150 -27.92 0.64 -14.02
CA GLU A 150 -27.60 -0.41 -14.98
C GLU A 150 -27.25 0.16 -16.35
N HIS A 151 -26.12 -0.31 -16.86
CA HIS A 151 -25.66 -0.07 -18.23
C HIS A 151 -25.44 -1.38 -19.01
N TRP A 152 -25.91 -2.52 -18.52
CA TRP A 152 -25.67 -3.89 -19.02
C TRP A 152 -24.26 -4.42 -18.72
N MET A 153 -23.26 -3.60 -19.01
CA MET A 153 -21.89 -3.79 -18.55
C MET A 153 -21.35 -2.48 -18.00
N ARG A 154 -20.51 -2.58 -16.96
CA ARG A 154 -19.90 -1.44 -16.26
C ARG A 154 -20.98 -0.59 -15.55
N ASN A 155 -21.75 -1.26 -14.70
CA ASN A 155 -22.82 -0.67 -13.90
C ASN A 155 -22.26 0.23 -12.80
N MET A 156 -23.06 1.21 -12.35
CA MET A 156 -22.71 2.05 -11.21
C MET A 156 -23.26 1.43 -9.92
N GLY A 157 -22.36 1.05 -9.01
CA GLY A 157 -22.75 0.61 -7.67
C GLY A 157 -22.95 1.76 -6.69
N TRP A 158 -23.59 1.51 -5.56
CA TRP A 158 -23.78 2.52 -4.52
C TRP A 158 -22.48 2.95 -3.82
N ASN A 159 -21.45 2.09 -3.77
CA ASN A 159 -20.15 2.30 -3.08
C ASN A 159 -20.20 2.66 -1.58
N ILE A 160 -21.39 2.89 -1.02
CA ILE A 160 -21.64 3.20 0.39
C ILE A 160 -22.54 2.15 1.09
N GLY A 161 -22.87 1.05 0.39
CA GLY A 161 -23.95 0.13 0.79
C GLY A 161 -25.30 0.54 0.19
N LEU A 162 -26.33 -0.28 0.35
CA LEU A 162 -27.68 0.05 -0.12
C LEU A 162 -28.26 1.22 0.69
N PRO A 163 -29.02 2.14 0.06
CA PRO A 163 -29.81 3.12 0.80
C PRO A 163 -30.76 2.43 1.78
N ALA A 164 -31.04 3.05 2.93
CA ALA A 164 -31.84 2.39 3.95
C ALA A 164 -33.30 2.24 3.51
N TYR A 165 -33.96 1.18 3.99
CA TYR A 165 -35.37 0.94 3.69
C TYR A 165 -36.28 1.67 4.67
N GLY A 166 -37.52 1.92 4.25
CA GLY A 166 -38.55 2.53 5.09
C GLY A 166 -38.39 4.05 5.27
N GLN A 167 -37.62 4.71 4.42
CA GLN A 167 -37.45 6.16 4.41
C GLN A 167 -37.34 6.72 2.99
N TRP A 168 -37.59 8.02 2.84
CA TRP A 168 -37.40 8.73 1.58
C TRP A 168 -35.92 8.97 1.28
N HIS A 169 -35.56 8.79 0.02
CA HIS A 169 -34.25 9.09 -0.52
C HIS A 169 -34.35 9.89 -1.82
N HIS A 170 -33.45 10.86 -1.99
CA HIS A 170 -33.24 11.55 -3.25
C HIS A 170 -32.09 10.90 -4.01
N VAL A 171 -32.40 10.20 -5.10
CA VAL A 171 -31.39 9.53 -5.93
C VAL A 171 -31.22 10.32 -7.22
N ALA A 172 -30.01 10.82 -7.48
CA ALA A 172 -29.71 11.54 -8.71
C ALA A 172 -28.51 10.93 -9.44
N CYS A 173 -28.58 10.85 -10.76
CA CYS A 173 -27.47 10.44 -11.61
C CYS A 173 -27.25 11.48 -12.71
N THR A 174 -26.03 12.00 -12.82
CA THR A 174 -25.67 13.02 -13.82
C THR A 174 -24.57 12.47 -14.72
N ARG A 175 -24.65 12.75 -16.01
CA ARG A 175 -23.61 12.47 -17.00
C ARG A 175 -23.14 13.76 -17.66
N ASP A 176 -21.83 13.97 -17.72
CA ASP A 176 -21.23 15.11 -18.42
C ASP A 176 -20.79 14.82 -19.86
N GLU A 177 -20.44 15.88 -20.59
CA GLU A 177 -19.94 15.81 -21.97
C GLU A 177 -18.61 15.02 -22.08
N ALA A 178 -17.85 14.93 -20.98
CA ALA A 178 -16.66 14.08 -20.89
C ALA A 178 -17.00 12.59 -20.67
N CYS A 179 -18.29 12.25 -20.69
CA CYS A 179 -18.82 10.90 -20.44
C CYS A 179 -18.53 10.39 -19.03
N VAL A 180 -18.47 11.26 -18.02
CA VAL A 180 -18.37 10.85 -16.62
C VAL A 180 -19.76 10.81 -16.00
N ASN A 181 -20.15 9.65 -15.49
CA ASN A 181 -21.36 9.50 -14.70
C ASN A 181 -21.06 9.73 -13.22
N ARG A 182 -21.95 10.44 -12.51
CA ARG A 182 -21.88 10.71 -11.08
C ARG A 182 -23.22 10.36 -10.45
N LEU A 183 -23.18 9.54 -9.40
CA LEU A 183 -24.33 9.09 -8.63
C LEU A 183 -24.36 9.84 -7.30
N TYR A 184 -25.51 10.36 -6.95
CA TYR A 184 -25.78 11.08 -5.72
C TYR A 184 -26.92 10.41 -4.95
N LEU A 185 -26.75 10.31 -3.63
CA LEU A 185 -27.79 9.92 -2.69
C LEU A 185 -27.97 11.06 -1.69
N ASP A 186 -29.18 11.57 -1.54
CA ASP A 186 -29.54 12.66 -0.63
C ASP A 186 -28.65 13.90 -0.82
N GLY A 187 -28.36 14.22 -2.09
CA GLY A 187 -27.50 15.35 -2.47
C GLY A 187 -26.00 15.12 -2.29
N ARG A 188 -25.57 13.97 -1.74
CA ARG A 188 -24.16 13.60 -1.58
C ARG A 188 -23.68 12.75 -2.76
N LEU A 189 -22.54 13.09 -3.34
CA LEU A 189 -21.84 12.24 -4.31
C LEU A 189 -21.40 10.92 -3.66
N VAL A 190 -21.85 9.79 -4.20
CA VAL A 190 -21.55 8.44 -3.68
C VAL A 190 -20.73 7.59 -4.66
N ASN A 191 -20.83 7.84 -5.97
CA ASN A 191 -20.01 7.15 -6.97
C ASN A 191 -19.71 8.06 -8.17
N THR A 192 -18.52 7.91 -8.74
CA THR A 192 -18.10 8.53 -10.01
C THR A 192 -17.52 7.45 -10.90
N LEU A 193 -18.03 7.36 -12.12
CA LEU A 193 -17.61 6.35 -13.09
C LEU A 193 -17.31 7.00 -14.43
N ASP A 194 -16.05 6.92 -14.85
CA ASP A 194 -15.64 7.32 -16.20
C ASP A 194 -16.23 6.33 -17.21
N MET A 195 -17.06 6.84 -18.12
CA MET A 195 -17.69 6.08 -19.20
C MET A 195 -17.22 6.62 -20.55
N GLY A 196 -15.98 7.10 -20.66
CA GLY A 196 -15.33 7.55 -21.89
C GLY A 196 -14.42 6.51 -22.55
N GLY A 197 -13.88 6.85 -23.74
CA GLY A 197 -12.90 6.03 -24.46
C GLY A 197 -13.35 4.60 -24.75
N VAL A 198 -12.55 3.60 -24.38
CA VAL A 198 -12.88 2.17 -24.57
C VAL A 198 -14.12 1.73 -23.77
N ASN A 199 -14.53 2.52 -22.78
CA ASN A 199 -15.64 2.26 -21.87
C ASN A 199 -16.90 3.08 -22.21
N MET A 200 -16.93 3.69 -23.40
CA MET A 200 -17.99 4.59 -23.86
C MET A 200 -19.40 4.08 -23.56
N LEU A 201 -20.16 4.84 -22.77
CA LEU A 201 -21.62 4.68 -22.66
C LEU A 201 -22.28 5.27 -23.90
N ASN A 202 -23.03 4.46 -24.63
CA ASN A 202 -23.69 4.85 -25.87
C ASN A 202 -25.13 4.34 -25.85
N LEU A 203 -26.01 5.10 -25.18
CA LEU A 203 -27.40 4.72 -24.93
C LEU A 203 -28.12 4.43 -26.25
N ALA A 204 -28.87 3.33 -26.30
CA ALA A 204 -29.54 2.88 -27.51
C ALA A 204 -30.49 3.96 -28.05
N THR A 205 -30.27 4.39 -29.29
CA THR A 205 -31.15 5.34 -29.99
C THR A 205 -32.39 4.66 -30.55
N ASN A 206 -32.26 3.39 -30.92
CA ASN A 206 -33.37 2.56 -31.33
C ASN A 206 -34.00 1.97 -30.06
N ASN A 207 -35.30 2.18 -29.89
CA ASN A 207 -36.11 1.52 -28.87
C ASN A 207 -35.99 2.08 -27.45
N ALA A 208 -35.78 3.40 -27.39
CA ALA A 208 -35.90 4.22 -26.19
C ALA A 208 -37.38 4.60 -25.91
N LEU A 209 -37.80 4.43 -24.66
CA LEU A 209 -39.12 4.80 -24.12
C LEU A 209 -39.00 5.05 -22.62
N PHE A 210 -39.65 6.10 -22.10
CA PHE A 210 -39.67 6.38 -20.67
C PHE A 210 -40.64 5.46 -19.92
N ALA A 211 -40.17 4.89 -18.80
CA ALA A 211 -41.00 4.19 -17.85
C ALA A 211 -40.52 4.37 -16.41
N VAL A 212 -41.47 4.36 -15.48
CA VAL A 212 -41.27 4.48 -14.03
C VAL A 212 -41.86 3.24 -13.38
N GLY A 213 -41.09 2.63 -12.47
CA GLY A 213 -41.52 1.49 -11.66
C GLY A 213 -41.40 0.10 -12.30
N ALA A 214 -40.96 -0.02 -13.56
CA ALA A 214 -40.55 -1.28 -14.20
C ALA A 214 -39.74 -0.99 -15.49
N VAL A 215 -39.10 -2.01 -16.07
CA VAL A 215 -38.43 -1.91 -17.38
C VAL A 215 -39.01 -2.90 -18.39
N ASP A 216 -39.07 -2.50 -19.66
CA ASP A 216 -39.51 -3.38 -20.75
C ASP A 216 -38.44 -4.41 -21.11
N THR A 217 -38.82 -5.69 -21.11
CA THR A 217 -37.96 -6.84 -21.42
C THR A 217 -38.65 -7.76 -22.44
N TRP A 218 -37.96 -8.80 -22.92
CA TRP A 218 -38.57 -9.78 -23.85
C TRP A 218 -39.86 -10.42 -23.32
N ASN A 219 -40.02 -10.52 -22.00
CA ASN A 219 -41.19 -11.10 -21.32
C ASN A 219 -42.30 -10.09 -21.02
N GLY A 220 -42.16 -8.83 -21.47
CA GLY A 220 -43.02 -7.73 -21.05
C GLY A 220 -42.33 -6.85 -20.00
N TRP A 221 -43.14 -6.11 -19.24
CA TRP A 221 -42.66 -5.32 -18.11
C TRP A 221 -42.10 -6.24 -17.02
N ASP A 222 -40.89 -5.95 -16.53
CA ASP A 222 -40.19 -6.78 -15.55
C ASP A 222 -39.42 -5.89 -14.56
N TYR A 223 -38.86 -6.52 -13.52
CA TYR A 223 -38.19 -5.87 -12.38
C TYR A 223 -39.05 -4.77 -11.73
N PRO A 224 -40.31 -5.09 -11.40
CA PRO A 224 -41.25 -4.11 -10.89
C PRO A 224 -40.83 -3.58 -9.52
N LEU A 225 -41.05 -2.30 -9.29
CA LEU A 225 -40.87 -1.65 -8.00
C LEU A 225 -41.97 -2.07 -7.02
N SER A 226 -41.59 -2.41 -5.80
CA SER A 226 -42.48 -2.67 -4.67
C SER A 226 -42.41 -1.56 -3.60
N GLY A 227 -42.31 -0.31 -4.05
CA GLY A 227 -42.15 0.89 -3.24
C GLY A 227 -42.98 2.06 -3.76
N ALA A 228 -42.64 3.27 -3.36
CA ALA A 228 -43.34 4.49 -3.75
C ALA A 228 -42.38 5.52 -4.37
N ILE A 229 -42.86 6.26 -5.37
CA ILE A 229 -42.12 7.37 -5.98
C ILE A 229 -42.97 8.64 -5.86
N ALA A 230 -42.39 9.71 -5.34
CA ALA A 230 -43.05 10.99 -5.21
C ALA A 230 -42.71 11.93 -6.37
N VAL A 231 -41.45 11.94 -6.81
CA VAL A 231 -40.96 12.87 -7.83
C VAL A 231 -40.01 12.15 -8.78
N VAL A 232 -40.11 12.47 -10.08
CA VAL A 232 -39.16 12.04 -11.12
C VAL A 232 -38.80 13.23 -11.99
N ARG A 233 -37.50 13.45 -12.23
CA ARG A 233 -37.01 14.48 -13.15
C ARG A 233 -35.97 13.94 -14.11
N VAL A 234 -36.03 14.39 -15.37
CA VAL A 234 -35.02 14.08 -16.41
C VAL A 234 -34.69 15.34 -17.21
N HIS A 235 -33.41 15.64 -17.29
CA HIS A 235 -32.83 16.88 -17.80
C HIS A 235 -32.00 16.65 -19.06
N ASP A 236 -32.10 17.57 -20.01
CA ASP A 236 -31.30 17.66 -21.24
C ASP A 236 -29.92 18.31 -20.97
N GLY A 237 -29.14 17.68 -20.10
CA GLY A 237 -27.81 18.16 -19.73
C GLY A 237 -27.40 17.76 -18.33
N THR A 238 -26.20 18.19 -17.93
CA THR A 238 -25.61 17.83 -16.64
C THR A 238 -25.96 18.85 -15.55
N LEU A 239 -26.70 18.41 -14.54
CA LEU A 239 -26.82 19.15 -13.28
C LEU A 239 -25.44 19.20 -12.63
N SER A 240 -25.02 20.38 -12.18
CA SER A 240 -23.83 20.46 -11.35
C SER A 240 -24.10 19.78 -9.99
N ALA A 241 -23.02 19.44 -9.27
CA ALA A 241 -23.17 18.95 -7.90
C ALA A 241 -23.94 19.95 -7.01
N GLU A 242 -23.78 21.25 -7.28
CA GLU A 242 -24.47 22.33 -6.57
C GLU A 242 -25.97 22.39 -6.91
N ASP A 243 -26.36 22.02 -8.13
CA ASP A 243 -27.76 21.99 -8.54
C ASP A 243 -28.49 20.78 -7.94
N VAL A 244 -27.89 19.58 -8.00
CA VAL A 244 -28.43 18.37 -7.34
C VAL A 244 -28.62 18.62 -5.85
N GLN A 245 -27.62 19.25 -5.23
CA GLN A 245 -27.65 19.62 -3.83
C GLN A 245 -28.77 20.62 -3.51
N HIS A 246 -28.90 21.68 -4.32
CA HIS A 246 -29.96 22.66 -4.18
C HIS A 246 -31.33 22.00 -4.25
N ASN A 247 -31.57 21.19 -5.28
CA ASN A 247 -32.83 20.48 -5.50
C ASN A 247 -33.20 19.58 -4.30
N PHE A 248 -32.25 18.79 -3.79
CA PHE A 248 -32.44 18.00 -2.58
C PHE A 248 -32.82 18.87 -1.38
N THR A 249 -32.12 19.98 -1.13
CA THR A 249 -32.37 20.83 0.04
C THR A 249 -33.69 21.59 -0.01
N VAL A 250 -34.11 22.04 -1.19
CA VAL A 250 -35.37 22.77 -1.38
C VAL A 250 -36.57 21.89 -1.07
N GLU A 251 -36.48 20.61 -1.40
CA GLU A 251 -37.62 19.68 -1.26
C GLU A 251 -37.51 18.76 -0.05
N GLY A 252 -36.32 18.57 0.51
CA GLY A 252 -36.07 17.53 1.52
C GLY A 252 -36.97 17.64 2.76
N GLY A 253 -37.34 18.86 3.17
CA GLY A 253 -38.28 19.06 4.29
C GLY A 253 -39.69 18.48 4.06
N ARG A 254 -40.10 18.27 2.80
CA ARG A 254 -41.35 17.57 2.43
C ARG A 254 -41.25 16.06 2.71
N PHE A 255 -40.05 15.49 2.73
CA PHE A 255 -39.79 14.06 2.73
C PHE A 255 -39.28 13.51 4.07
N GLY A 256 -39.52 14.25 5.16
CA GLY A 256 -39.21 13.83 6.53
C GLY A 256 -38.21 14.73 7.25
N GLY A 257 -38.14 14.59 8.58
CA GLY A 257 -37.14 15.27 9.42
C GLY A 257 -37.25 16.80 9.51
N LEU A 258 -38.36 17.41 9.08
CA LEU A 258 -38.60 18.85 9.23
C LEU A 258 -39.17 19.18 10.60
N TRP A 259 -38.40 19.97 11.36
CA TRP A 259 -38.84 20.53 12.64
C TRP A 259 -39.81 21.69 12.43
N GLN A 260 -40.99 21.62 13.07
CA GLN A 260 -42.06 22.61 12.90
C GLN A 260 -42.47 23.33 14.19
N ALA A 261 -41.96 22.92 15.35
CA ALA A 261 -42.28 23.61 16.60
C ALA A 261 -41.63 25.01 16.64
N ALA A 262 -42.39 26.03 17.05
CA ALA A 262 -41.95 27.43 17.08
C ALA A 262 -41.15 27.83 18.33
N GLY A 263 -41.21 27.04 19.40
CA GLY A 263 -40.50 27.28 20.67
C GLY A 263 -39.49 26.18 20.99
N ALA A 264 -38.96 26.19 22.21
CA ALA A 264 -38.19 25.06 22.73
C ALA A 264 -39.14 23.89 23.03
N ALA A 265 -38.93 22.75 22.37
CA ALA A 265 -39.78 21.58 22.54
C ALA A 265 -38.97 20.28 22.43
N ALA A 266 -39.50 19.21 23.03
CA ALA A 266 -38.81 17.93 23.10
C ALA A 266 -38.71 17.23 21.74
N TRP A 267 -37.55 16.66 21.44
CA TRP A 267 -37.23 15.96 20.19
C TRP A 267 -38.14 14.76 19.95
N ASN A 268 -38.49 14.02 21.00
CA ASN A 268 -39.25 12.78 20.92
C ASN A 268 -40.77 12.98 20.73
N GLU A 269 -41.28 14.21 20.83
CA GLU A 269 -42.70 14.51 20.69
C GLU A 269 -43.12 14.55 19.20
N PRO A 270 -43.98 13.63 18.73
CA PRO A 270 -44.29 13.50 17.31
C PRO A 270 -44.92 14.75 16.66
N ALA A 271 -45.69 15.52 17.44
CA ALA A 271 -46.32 16.75 16.99
C ALA A 271 -45.32 17.87 16.60
N ASN A 272 -44.07 17.78 17.05
CA ASN A 272 -43.04 18.77 16.75
C ASN A 272 -42.38 18.56 15.37
N TRP A 273 -42.70 17.46 14.69
CA TRP A 273 -42.18 17.10 13.37
C TRP A 273 -43.28 17.16 12.32
N ALA A 274 -42.99 17.71 11.15
CA ALA A 274 -43.97 17.86 10.07
C ALA A 274 -44.55 16.51 9.59
N ALA A 275 -43.72 15.46 9.61
CA ALA A 275 -44.13 14.09 9.27
C ALA A 275 -44.88 13.36 10.40
N GLY A 276 -45.15 14.03 11.53
CA GLY A 276 -45.86 13.44 12.67
C GLY A 276 -45.07 12.38 13.44
N ALA A 277 -43.74 12.32 13.28
CA ALA A 277 -42.82 11.46 14.04
C ALA A 277 -41.38 12.01 13.97
N PRO A 278 -40.53 11.74 14.99
CA PRO A 278 -39.09 12.05 14.91
C PRO A 278 -38.40 11.31 13.76
N PRO A 279 -37.32 11.86 13.19
CA PRO A 279 -36.64 11.26 12.05
C PRO A 279 -36.05 9.89 12.41
N ALA A 280 -36.14 8.92 11.52
CA ALA A 280 -35.52 7.60 11.71
C ALA A 280 -33.99 7.69 11.60
N PHE A 281 -33.29 6.63 12.04
CA PHE A 281 -31.84 6.54 11.93
C PHE A 281 -31.39 6.76 10.47
N GLY A 282 -30.43 7.66 10.26
CA GLY A 282 -29.91 7.99 8.93
C GLY A 282 -30.72 9.03 8.15
N GLN A 283 -31.94 9.39 8.59
CA GLN A 283 -32.70 10.45 7.92
C GLN A 283 -32.01 11.82 8.07
N PRO A 284 -32.21 12.75 7.12
CA PRO A 284 -31.84 14.14 7.31
C PRO A 284 -32.69 14.84 8.39
N VAL A 285 -32.07 15.78 9.09
CA VAL A 285 -32.72 16.66 10.08
C VAL A 285 -32.71 18.09 9.55
N TYR A 286 -33.89 18.69 9.39
CA TYR A 286 -34.07 20.07 8.95
C TYR A 286 -34.59 20.96 10.08
N LEU A 287 -33.73 21.85 10.57
CA LEU A 287 -34.04 22.86 11.58
C LEU A 287 -34.14 24.23 10.91
N ASN A 288 -35.33 24.50 10.35
CA ASN A 288 -35.59 25.69 9.53
C ASN A 288 -36.75 26.57 10.07
N GLY A 289 -37.57 26.04 10.99
CA GLY A 289 -38.78 26.70 11.48
C GLY A 289 -38.57 27.77 12.57
N GLY A 290 -37.34 27.96 13.06
CA GLY A 290 -37.00 29.00 14.03
C GLY A 290 -37.15 28.62 15.51
N GLY A 291 -37.80 27.50 15.85
CA GLY A 291 -37.81 26.97 17.22
C GLY A 291 -36.56 26.17 17.60
N THR A 292 -36.53 25.65 18.84
CA THR A 292 -35.39 24.91 19.40
C THR A 292 -35.75 23.46 19.68
N ALA A 293 -35.04 22.52 19.05
CA ALA A 293 -35.22 21.10 19.31
C ALA A 293 -34.41 20.64 20.52
N VAL A 294 -35.05 20.03 21.54
CA VAL A 294 -34.37 19.54 22.75
C VAL A 294 -34.20 18.03 22.68
N TYR A 295 -32.98 17.57 22.43
CA TYR A 295 -32.60 16.16 22.31
C TYR A 295 -31.97 15.64 23.60
N ASP A 296 -32.46 14.50 24.09
CA ASP A 296 -32.00 13.83 25.31
C ASP A 296 -31.46 12.41 25.06
N GLY A 297 -31.44 11.95 23.81
CA GLY A 297 -31.08 10.59 23.40
C GLY A 297 -32.28 9.76 22.91
N ALA A 298 -33.50 10.05 23.37
CA ALA A 298 -34.69 9.32 22.92
C ALA A 298 -35.14 9.78 21.52
N PRO A 299 -35.77 8.90 20.71
CA PRO A 299 -36.15 7.50 21.00
C PRO A 299 -35.12 6.45 20.56
N TYR A 300 -33.87 6.83 20.27
CA TYR A 300 -32.91 5.95 19.63
C TYR A 300 -32.24 4.97 20.61
N ALA A 301 -31.90 3.78 20.09
CA ALA A 301 -31.13 2.80 20.84
C ALA A 301 -29.78 3.40 21.26
N ASP A 302 -29.37 3.13 22.50
CA ASP A 302 -28.14 3.67 23.13
C ASP A 302 -28.05 5.20 23.20
N GLY A 303 -29.15 5.92 22.92
CA GLY A 303 -29.18 7.37 22.90
C GLY A 303 -28.44 8.01 21.72
N VAL A 304 -28.11 7.22 20.68
CA VAL A 304 -27.29 7.65 19.54
C VAL A 304 -28.15 7.91 18.31
N TYR A 305 -28.05 9.11 17.77
CA TYR A 305 -28.59 9.44 16.45
C TYR A 305 -27.47 9.76 15.48
N THR A 306 -27.57 9.22 14.26
CA THR A 306 -26.67 9.57 13.15
C THR A 306 -27.53 9.96 11.96
N GLY A 307 -27.30 11.16 11.41
CA GLY A 307 -28.09 11.67 10.29
C GLY A 307 -27.49 12.91 9.66
N MET A 308 -27.97 13.26 8.47
CA MET A 308 -27.55 14.49 7.79
C MET A 308 -28.09 15.71 8.51
N TRP A 309 -27.23 16.70 8.72
CA TRP A 309 -27.55 17.89 9.49
C TRP A 309 -27.85 19.10 8.59
N HIS A 310 -29.03 19.71 8.73
CA HIS A 310 -29.42 20.93 8.05
C HIS A 310 -29.98 21.96 9.04
N ALA A 311 -29.13 22.87 9.52
CA ALA A 311 -29.53 23.90 10.50
C ALA A 311 -29.52 25.30 9.89
N VAL A 312 -30.68 25.75 9.38
CA VAL A 312 -30.83 27.06 8.75
C VAL A 312 -31.18 28.14 9.79
N HIS A 313 -32.17 27.87 10.65
CA HIS A 313 -32.72 28.84 11.60
C HIS A 313 -33.35 28.16 12.83
N GLY A 314 -33.15 28.73 14.03
CA GLY A 314 -33.73 28.24 15.27
C GLY A 314 -32.66 27.75 16.24
N GLY A 315 -32.78 26.52 16.74
CA GLY A 315 -31.73 25.95 17.58
C GLY A 315 -31.88 24.46 17.87
N MET A 316 -30.87 23.93 18.55
CA MET A 316 -30.89 22.61 19.15
C MET A 316 -30.22 22.64 20.51
N THR A 317 -30.83 22.01 21.50
CA THR A 317 -30.24 21.73 22.81
C THR A 317 -30.04 20.23 22.96
N LEU A 318 -28.80 19.79 23.16
CA LEU A 318 -28.47 18.42 23.53
C LEU A 318 -28.39 18.33 25.06
N ALA A 319 -29.51 18.01 25.70
CA ALA A 319 -29.59 17.78 27.15
C ALA A 319 -28.98 16.42 27.57
N GLY A 320 -28.81 15.51 26.61
CA GLY A 320 -28.23 14.18 26.79
C GLY A 320 -28.01 13.50 25.43
N GLY A 321 -27.65 12.21 25.45
CA GLY A 321 -27.44 11.42 24.24
C GLY A 321 -26.21 11.81 23.41
N HIS A 322 -26.06 11.17 22.26
CA HIS A 322 -24.98 11.40 21.29
C HIS A 322 -25.60 11.63 19.91
N PHE A 323 -25.37 12.81 19.33
CA PHE A 323 -25.81 13.18 18.00
C PHE A 323 -24.60 13.25 17.07
N THR A 324 -24.50 12.30 16.14
CA THR A 324 -23.50 12.31 15.07
C THR A 324 -24.06 13.05 13.87
N ALA A 325 -23.61 14.29 13.69
CA ALA A 325 -24.01 15.13 12.58
C ALA A 325 -23.15 14.81 11.36
N LEU A 326 -23.77 14.22 10.35
CA LEU A 326 -23.13 14.01 9.07
C LEU A 326 -23.17 15.30 8.26
N PRO A 327 -22.07 15.63 7.54
CA PRO A 327 -22.06 16.78 6.68
C PRO A 327 -23.14 16.60 5.62
N THR A 328 -23.85 17.68 5.37
CA THR A 328 -24.88 17.70 4.35
C THR A 328 -24.32 17.41 2.96
N PHE A 329 -23.03 17.67 2.76
CA PHE A 329 -22.37 17.65 1.46
C PHE A 329 -21.00 16.98 1.58
N ALA A 330 -20.41 16.57 0.46
CA ALA A 330 -19.12 15.87 0.43
C ALA A 330 -17.91 16.74 0.84
N ASN A 331 -18.12 18.02 1.21
CA ASN A 331 -17.07 18.98 1.56
C ASN A 331 -16.61 18.94 3.03
N ALA A 332 -16.92 17.86 3.76
CA ALA A 332 -16.54 17.66 5.17
C ALA A 332 -16.99 18.79 6.12
N TYR A 333 -18.09 19.49 5.80
CA TYR A 333 -18.63 20.58 6.62
C TYR A 333 -19.99 20.23 7.20
N VAL A 334 -20.10 20.34 8.52
CA VAL A 334 -21.38 20.40 9.23
C VAL A 334 -21.66 21.88 9.50
N ARG A 335 -22.83 22.37 9.07
CA ARG A 335 -23.12 23.81 9.03
C ARG A 335 -24.28 24.16 9.95
N ALA A 336 -24.15 25.26 10.68
CA ALA A 336 -25.22 25.81 11.50
C ALA A 336 -25.38 27.33 11.29
N GLY A 337 -26.62 27.79 11.17
CA GLY A 337 -26.92 29.17 10.82
C GLY A 337 -26.58 29.46 9.35
N ILE A 338 -27.27 28.77 8.44
CA ILE A 338 -27.01 28.84 6.99
C ILE A 338 -27.76 30.01 6.33
N GLY A 339 -28.95 30.38 6.83
CA GLY A 339 -29.79 31.38 6.19
C GLY A 339 -29.33 32.82 6.46
N ALA A 340 -29.27 33.65 5.41
CA ALA A 340 -29.05 35.09 5.59
C ALA A 340 -30.18 35.72 6.43
N GLY A 341 -29.84 36.44 7.49
CA GLY A 341 -30.81 36.99 8.45
C GLY A 341 -31.30 35.98 9.49
N SER A 342 -30.84 34.73 9.44
CA SER A 342 -31.20 33.71 10.41
C SER A 342 -30.22 33.65 11.58
N ALA A 343 -30.74 33.36 12.77
CA ALA A 343 -29.96 32.97 13.94
C ALA A 343 -30.11 31.47 14.22
N PHE A 344 -29.03 30.81 14.62
CA PHE A 344 -29.04 29.42 15.08
C PHE A 344 -28.30 29.24 16.42
N ALA A 345 -28.94 28.63 17.42
CA ALA A 345 -28.32 28.32 18.70
C ALA A 345 -28.11 26.82 18.88
N LEU A 346 -26.87 26.36 19.02
CA LEU A 346 -26.50 24.99 19.36
C LEU A 346 -26.01 24.95 20.81
N ALA A 347 -26.76 24.34 21.72
CA ALA A 347 -26.40 24.23 23.13
C ALA A 347 -26.15 22.77 23.52
N LEU A 348 -24.95 22.46 24.02
CA LEU A 348 -24.58 21.14 24.51
C LEU A 348 -24.64 21.18 26.04
N ALA A 349 -25.72 20.67 26.62
CA ALA A 349 -26.04 20.73 28.04
C ALA A 349 -26.08 19.32 28.66
N GLY A 350 -25.00 18.56 28.46
CA GLY A 350 -24.86 17.17 28.91
C GLY A 350 -24.76 16.13 27.78
N GLY A 351 -25.19 16.47 26.56
CA GLY A 351 -25.08 15.59 25.40
C GLY A 351 -23.81 15.79 24.57
N THR A 352 -23.51 14.83 23.69
CA THR A 352 -22.39 14.88 22.74
C THR A 352 -22.87 15.24 21.35
N PHE A 353 -22.33 16.31 20.76
CA PHE A 353 -22.46 16.61 19.33
C PHE A 353 -21.16 16.24 18.62
N ASP A 354 -21.24 15.29 17.69
CA ASP A 354 -20.09 14.70 17.03
C ASP A 354 -20.15 14.98 15.54
N VAL A 355 -19.21 15.79 15.07
CA VAL A 355 -19.00 16.02 13.63
C VAL A 355 -17.86 15.15 13.09
N GLY A 356 -17.23 14.31 13.91
CA GLY A 356 -16.11 13.45 13.54
C GLY A 356 -14.94 14.25 12.96
N ALA A 357 -14.30 13.69 11.93
CA ALA A 357 -13.21 14.32 11.17
C ALA A 357 -13.64 15.50 10.29
N ASN A 358 -14.83 16.06 10.51
CA ASN A 358 -15.36 17.18 9.75
C ASN A 358 -15.12 18.51 10.48
N THR A 359 -15.37 19.61 9.76
CA THR A 359 -15.36 20.97 10.33
C THR A 359 -16.79 21.38 10.67
N LEU A 360 -17.00 21.87 11.88
CA LEU A 360 -18.21 22.60 12.25
C LEU A 360 -18.04 24.06 11.79
N ARG A 361 -18.84 24.49 10.81
CA ARG A 361 -18.93 25.91 10.38
C ARG A 361 -20.17 26.58 10.96
N LEU A 362 -19.94 27.67 11.68
CA LEU A 362 -20.96 28.46 12.36
C LEU A 362 -21.18 29.78 11.61
N GLY A 363 -22.44 30.15 11.38
CA GLY A 363 -22.80 31.38 10.67
C GLY A 363 -22.28 31.35 9.23
N GLU A 364 -22.74 30.37 8.43
CA GLU A 364 -22.15 30.03 7.14
C GLU A 364 -22.18 31.20 6.14
N THR A 365 -23.29 31.93 6.07
CA THR A 365 -23.54 32.98 5.07
C THR A 365 -23.55 34.37 5.69
N ALA A 366 -23.17 35.38 4.90
CA ALA A 366 -23.22 36.78 5.31
C ALA A 366 -24.61 37.16 5.85
N GLY A 367 -24.64 37.79 7.03
CA GLY A 367 -25.87 38.16 7.73
C GLY A 367 -26.52 37.03 8.56
N ALA A 368 -26.00 35.80 8.51
CA ALA A 368 -26.37 34.73 9.44
C ALA A 368 -25.61 34.88 10.77
N SER A 369 -26.19 34.35 11.85
CA SER A 369 -25.54 34.24 13.16
C SER A 369 -25.68 32.85 13.73
N ALA A 370 -24.64 32.34 14.36
CA ALA A 370 -24.70 31.09 15.10
C ALA A 370 -23.97 31.17 16.44
N THR A 371 -24.58 30.62 17.48
CA THR A 371 -23.98 30.50 18.82
C THR A 371 -23.84 29.04 19.18
N LEU A 372 -22.63 28.63 19.53
CA LEU A 372 -22.35 27.34 20.16
C LEU A 372 -22.19 27.56 21.66
N THR A 373 -22.96 26.84 22.48
CA THR A 373 -22.79 26.81 23.95
C THR A 373 -22.29 25.44 24.38
N LEU A 374 -21.13 25.38 25.02
CA LEU A 374 -20.56 24.16 25.63
C LEU A 374 -20.82 24.22 27.14
N GLY A 375 -22.00 23.78 27.57
CA GLY A 375 -22.38 23.74 28.98
C GLY A 375 -21.83 22.52 29.70
N ALA A 376 -22.02 22.47 31.02
CA ALA A 376 -21.51 21.42 31.89
C ALA A 376 -21.86 20.02 31.38
N GLY A 377 -20.84 19.18 31.21
CA GLY A 377 -20.98 17.81 30.69
C GLY A 377 -21.28 17.70 29.19
N GLY A 378 -21.55 18.83 28.50
CA GLY A 378 -21.71 18.88 27.05
C GLY A 378 -20.38 18.69 26.32
N LYS A 379 -20.41 18.00 25.18
CA LYS A 379 -19.19 17.63 24.45
C LYS A 379 -19.33 17.86 22.95
N LEU A 380 -18.41 18.63 22.37
CA LEU A 380 -18.24 18.74 20.92
C LEU A 380 -17.05 17.90 20.48
N ILE A 381 -17.25 16.98 19.55
CA ILE A 381 -16.17 16.24 18.87
C ILE A 381 -16.05 16.80 17.45
N ALA A 382 -14.90 17.40 17.12
CA ALA A 382 -14.69 18.03 15.81
C ALA A 382 -13.22 18.02 15.38
N GLN A 383 -12.96 18.03 14.07
CA GLN A 383 -11.60 18.35 13.58
C GLN A 383 -11.33 19.85 13.69
N ARG A 384 -12.32 20.68 13.34
CA ARG A 384 -12.22 22.14 13.33
C ARG A 384 -13.54 22.80 13.73
N VAL A 385 -13.45 23.95 14.38
CA VAL A 385 -14.58 24.86 14.66
C VAL A 385 -14.26 26.23 14.08
N LEU A 386 -14.97 26.62 13.02
CA LEU A 386 -14.68 27.84 12.24
C LEU A 386 -15.95 28.66 12.02
N ARG A 387 -15.79 29.96 11.74
CA ARG A 387 -16.88 30.77 11.22
C ARG A 387 -17.05 30.62 9.70
N GLY A 388 -18.26 30.84 9.23
CA GLY A 388 -18.53 31.19 7.84
C GLY A 388 -18.41 32.69 7.59
N ASP A 389 -19.15 33.19 6.61
CA ASP A 389 -19.15 34.61 6.23
C ASP A 389 -20.03 35.48 7.14
N GLY A 390 -20.80 34.86 8.04
CA GLY A 390 -21.64 35.52 9.04
C GLY A 390 -20.92 35.76 10.37
N SER A 391 -21.69 35.70 11.46
CA SER A 391 -21.19 35.82 12.83
C SER A 391 -21.27 34.49 13.57
N ALA A 392 -20.25 34.20 14.38
CA ALA A 392 -20.15 32.95 15.14
C ALA A 392 -19.61 33.21 16.54
N ALA A 393 -20.37 32.83 17.56
CA ALA A 393 -19.94 32.92 18.96
C ALA A 393 -19.80 31.53 19.58
N LEU A 394 -18.75 31.33 20.39
CA LEU A 394 -18.67 30.24 21.36
C LEU A 394 -18.92 30.83 22.76
N VAL A 395 -19.73 30.14 23.56
CA VAL A 395 -19.86 30.34 25.01
C VAL A 395 -19.52 29.01 25.68
N ALA A 396 -18.49 28.98 26.53
CA ALA A 396 -18.12 27.79 27.28
C ALA A 396 -18.44 27.96 28.76
N ASP A 397 -19.16 26.99 29.32
CA ASP A 397 -19.60 26.93 30.71
C ASP A 397 -19.50 25.48 31.23
N GLY A 398 -18.29 24.93 31.24
CA GLY A 398 -17.96 23.60 31.76
C GLY A 398 -18.02 22.44 30.76
N GLY A 399 -18.14 22.73 29.46
CA GLY A 399 -18.15 21.71 28.42
C GLY A 399 -16.76 21.34 27.86
N THR A 400 -16.74 20.29 27.03
CA THR A 400 -15.52 19.74 26.41
C THR A 400 -15.50 19.93 24.91
N LEU A 401 -14.40 20.46 24.38
CA LEU A 401 -14.04 20.42 22.96
C LEU A 401 -12.98 19.32 22.74
N GLN A 402 -13.36 18.26 22.05
CA GLN A 402 -12.50 17.14 21.72
C GLN A 402 -12.00 17.21 20.27
N ALA A 403 -10.68 17.13 20.10
CA ALA A 403 -10.04 16.96 18.81
C ALA A 403 -10.09 15.49 18.35
N VAL A 404 -10.11 15.28 17.03
CA VAL A 404 -10.07 13.94 16.39
C VAL A 404 -8.84 13.70 15.51
N GLY A 405 -8.10 14.76 15.19
CA GLY A 405 -6.94 14.68 14.29
C GLY A 405 -6.13 15.97 14.31
N ASN A 406 -4.95 15.93 13.70
CA ASN A 406 -4.03 17.06 13.67
C ASN A 406 -4.65 18.27 12.95
N ALA A 407 -4.56 19.45 13.56
CA ALA A 407 -5.02 20.70 12.97
C ALA A 407 -4.31 21.92 13.57
N THR A 408 -3.62 22.70 12.74
CA THR A 408 -3.00 23.98 13.16
C THR A 408 -4.02 25.10 13.33
N ASP A 409 -5.29 24.81 13.07
CA ASP A 409 -6.42 25.71 13.01
C ASP A 409 -7.68 25.07 13.61
N HIS A 410 -7.50 24.27 14.68
CA HIS A 410 -8.59 23.54 15.33
C HIS A 410 -9.73 24.46 15.75
N MET A 411 -9.41 25.67 16.21
CA MET A 411 -10.39 26.70 16.49
C MET A 411 -9.80 28.09 16.22
N GLN A 412 -10.39 28.81 15.27
CA GLN A 412 -10.00 30.17 14.90
C GLN A 412 -11.09 30.92 14.13
N GLY A 413 -10.98 32.25 14.14
CA GLY A 413 -11.81 33.13 13.32
C GLY A 413 -13.22 33.35 13.83
N LEU A 414 -13.63 32.81 14.98
CA LEU A 414 -14.94 33.12 15.56
C LEU A 414 -15.05 34.61 15.90
N SER A 415 -16.28 35.13 15.86
CA SER A 415 -16.59 36.51 16.26
C SER A 415 -16.27 36.75 17.74
N SER A 416 -16.54 35.74 18.57
CA SER A 416 -16.15 35.72 19.99
C SER A 416 -16.07 34.27 20.49
N ALA A 417 -15.29 34.06 21.55
CA ALA A 417 -15.28 32.81 22.31
C ALA A 417 -15.15 33.18 23.80
N SER A 418 -16.28 33.29 24.51
CA SER A 418 -16.28 33.61 25.94
C SER A 418 -16.27 32.34 26.79
N VAL A 419 -15.57 32.42 27.93
CA VAL A 419 -15.47 31.36 28.94
C VAL A 419 -16.06 31.91 30.23
N GLN A 420 -17.09 31.22 30.71
CA GLN A 420 -17.80 31.50 31.96
C GLN A 420 -17.17 30.73 33.12
N ASP A 421 -17.69 30.93 34.33
CA ASP A 421 -17.19 30.34 35.58
C ASP A 421 -17.11 28.80 35.56
N GLY A 422 -17.92 28.11 34.76
CA GLY A 422 -17.79 26.66 34.53
C GLY A 422 -16.53 26.23 33.76
N GLY A 423 -15.89 27.14 33.00
CA GLY A 423 -14.63 26.89 32.29
C GLY A 423 -14.76 26.19 30.93
N LEU A 424 -13.63 25.78 30.35
CA LEU A 424 -13.55 25.06 29.07
C LEU A 424 -12.50 23.94 29.12
N THR A 425 -12.90 22.73 28.75
CA THR A 425 -11.99 21.59 28.63
C THR A 425 -11.63 21.33 27.17
N PHE A 426 -10.33 21.21 26.88
CA PHE A 426 -9.81 20.69 25.62
C PHE A 426 -9.33 19.26 25.81
N HIS A 427 -9.97 18.32 25.13
CA HIS A 427 -9.53 16.92 25.10
C HIS A 427 -8.76 16.64 23.81
N VAL A 428 -7.45 16.35 23.92
CA VAL A 428 -6.59 16.07 22.76
C VAL A 428 -6.07 14.62 22.84
N PRO A 429 -6.54 13.71 21.98
CA PRO A 429 -6.14 12.31 21.99
C PRO A 429 -4.64 12.06 21.70
N GLU A 430 -4.21 10.81 21.88
CA GLU A 430 -2.83 10.39 21.59
C GLU A 430 -2.44 10.67 20.14
N LYS A 431 -1.20 11.11 19.92
CA LYS A 431 -0.64 11.42 18.59
C LYS A 431 -1.38 12.53 17.84
N VAL A 432 -2.26 13.27 18.52
CA VAL A 432 -2.93 14.45 17.98
C VAL A 432 -2.25 15.71 18.51
N ALA A 433 -1.98 16.66 17.62
CA ALA A 433 -1.52 18.01 17.91
C ALA A 433 -2.47 19.02 17.28
N VAL A 434 -2.99 19.94 18.10
CA VAL A 434 -3.91 20.99 17.66
C VAL A 434 -3.49 22.37 18.14
N SER A 435 -3.77 23.39 17.33
CA SER A 435 -3.59 24.79 17.71
C SER A 435 -4.91 25.54 17.76
N VAL A 436 -5.07 26.36 18.80
CA VAL A 436 -6.20 27.27 19.01
C VAL A 436 -5.67 28.69 18.96
N SER A 437 -5.81 29.32 17.81
CA SER A 437 -5.44 30.74 17.59
C SER A 437 -6.58 31.68 17.94
N GLN A 438 -7.78 31.15 18.23
CA GLN A 438 -8.90 31.93 18.72
C GLN A 438 -8.58 32.57 20.08
N PRO A 439 -8.75 33.90 20.26
CA PRO A 439 -8.78 34.51 21.59
C PRO A 439 -9.94 33.94 22.42
N LEU A 440 -9.60 33.30 23.54
CA LEU A 440 -10.53 32.87 24.58
C LEU A 440 -10.71 34.03 25.57
N LEU A 441 -11.93 34.48 25.74
CA LEU A 441 -12.26 35.70 26.47
C LEU A 441 -12.91 35.37 27.81
N GLU A 442 -12.56 36.10 28.86
CA GLU A 442 -13.32 36.05 30.12
C GLU A 442 -14.72 36.61 29.89
N ASP A 443 -15.76 35.90 30.33
CA ASP A 443 -17.12 36.44 30.31
C ASP A 443 -17.32 37.43 31.46
N ALA A 444 -17.59 38.69 31.14
CA ALA A 444 -17.80 39.73 32.15
C ALA A 444 -19.07 39.51 33.00
N GLY A 445 -20.03 38.74 32.51
CA GLY A 445 -21.26 38.39 33.21
C GLY A 445 -21.12 37.19 34.14
N SER A 446 -20.13 36.31 33.92
CA SER A 446 -19.82 35.16 34.78
C SER A 446 -18.30 34.92 34.85
N PRO A 447 -17.56 35.77 35.59
CA PRO A 447 -16.11 35.67 35.66
C PRO A 447 -15.66 34.57 36.64
N GLY A 448 -14.40 34.15 36.50
CA GLY A 448 -13.75 33.12 37.31
C GLY A 448 -13.53 31.79 36.56
N GLY A 449 -13.80 31.76 35.26
CA GLY A 449 -13.64 30.56 34.43
C GLY A 449 -12.20 30.07 34.33
N GLY A 450 -12.01 28.80 33.96
CA GLY A 450 -10.69 28.18 33.82
C GLY A 450 -10.53 27.37 32.55
N LEU A 451 -9.30 26.91 32.29
CA LEU A 451 -8.99 26.05 31.15
C LEU A 451 -8.46 24.70 31.65
N VAL A 452 -8.96 23.62 31.07
CA VAL A 452 -8.48 22.26 31.36
C VAL A 452 -7.96 21.63 30.07
N LYS A 453 -6.75 21.07 30.13
CA LYS A 453 -6.18 20.26 29.05
C LYS A 453 -6.16 18.79 29.45
N GLU A 454 -6.88 17.97 28.70
CA GLU A 454 -6.94 16.52 28.86
C GLU A 454 -6.38 15.77 27.63
N GLY A 455 -6.14 14.48 27.83
CA GLY A 455 -5.66 13.57 26.80
C GLY A 455 -4.15 13.71 26.51
N PRO A 456 -3.49 12.65 26.02
CA PRO A 456 -2.03 12.62 25.89
C PRO A 456 -1.45 13.46 24.74
N GLY A 457 -2.29 14.05 23.89
CA GLY A 457 -1.85 14.89 22.77
C GLY A 457 -1.42 16.30 23.16
N THR A 458 -1.08 17.10 22.14
CA THR A 458 -0.55 18.47 22.29
C THR A 458 -1.61 19.51 21.94
N LEU A 459 -1.82 20.48 22.83
CA LEU A 459 -2.60 21.70 22.57
C LEU A 459 -1.65 22.90 22.55
N THR A 460 -1.73 23.72 21.50
CA THR A 460 -1.06 25.02 21.44
C THR A 460 -2.10 26.13 21.53
N LEU A 461 -1.99 27.02 22.52
CA LEU A 461 -2.79 28.24 22.62
C LEU A 461 -2.00 29.41 22.01
N GLY A 462 -2.51 29.92 20.89
CA GLY A 462 -1.90 31.03 20.15
C GLY A 462 -2.68 32.35 20.24
N GLY A 463 -3.94 32.31 20.67
CA GLY A 463 -4.79 33.50 20.81
C GLY A 463 -4.37 34.42 21.95
N ALA A 464 -4.70 35.71 21.85
CA ALA A 464 -4.54 36.66 22.94
C ALA A 464 -5.68 36.49 23.96
N ASN A 465 -5.52 35.54 24.89
CA ASN A 465 -6.58 35.17 25.81
C ASN A 465 -6.72 36.19 26.95
N THR A 466 -7.96 36.39 27.41
CA THR A 466 -8.26 37.21 28.60
C THR A 466 -8.78 36.41 29.78
N VAL A 467 -8.97 35.09 29.61
CA VAL A 467 -9.33 34.17 30.70
C VAL A 467 -8.30 34.27 31.82
N ALA A 468 -8.79 34.46 33.05
CA ALA A 468 -7.98 34.79 34.21
C ALA A 468 -8.09 33.80 35.37
N GLY A 469 -8.98 32.79 35.31
CA GLY A 469 -9.05 31.74 36.32
C GLY A 469 -8.10 30.55 36.05
N PRO A 470 -8.20 29.47 36.85
CA PRO A 470 -7.17 28.43 36.92
C PRO A 470 -6.91 27.66 35.62
N LEU A 471 -5.69 27.12 35.50
CA LEU A 471 -5.27 26.27 34.39
C LEU A 471 -4.83 24.89 34.89
N ALA A 472 -5.46 23.83 34.40
CA ALA A 472 -5.10 22.45 34.76
C ALA A 472 -4.66 21.66 33.52
N VAL A 473 -3.57 20.91 33.63
CA VAL A 473 -3.14 19.96 32.59
C VAL A 473 -3.13 18.55 33.19
N HIS A 474 -4.15 17.76 32.83
CA HIS A 474 -4.30 16.38 33.30
C HIS A 474 -3.54 15.37 32.44
N GLY A 475 -3.14 15.74 31.22
CA GLY A 475 -2.32 14.89 30.36
C GLY A 475 -1.81 15.60 29.10
N GLY A 476 -0.76 15.02 28.53
CA GLY A 476 -0.16 15.51 27.29
C GLY A 476 0.58 16.83 27.47
N VAL A 477 0.60 17.64 26.42
CA VAL A 477 1.37 18.90 26.39
C VAL A 477 0.44 20.09 26.16
N LEU A 478 0.62 21.15 26.95
CA LEU A 478 0.08 22.47 26.70
C LEU A 478 1.20 23.45 26.35
N LYS A 479 1.16 24.01 25.14
CA LYS A 479 2.09 25.05 24.69
C LYS A 479 1.38 26.39 24.68
N LEU A 480 1.99 27.38 25.33
CA LEU A 480 1.52 28.75 25.35
C LEU A 480 2.43 29.59 24.46
N GLU A 481 1.87 30.23 23.44
CA GLU A 481 2.59 31.24 22.67
C GLU A 481 2.78 32.54 23.47
N ALA A 482 3.59 33.47 22.97
CA ALA A 482 4.02 34.66 23.73
C ALA A 482 2.87 35.50 24.35
N ASN A 483 1.70 35.52 23.70
CA ASN A 483 0.53 36.29 24.14
C ASN A 483 -0.61 35.42 24.70
N ALA A 484 -0.36 34.15 25.00
CA ALA A 484 -1.41 33.19 25.33
C ALA A 484 -2.06 33.39 26.71
N LEU A 485 -1.42 34.10 27.64
CA LEU A 485 -2.01 34.46 28.93
C LEU A 485 -2.08 35.99 29.09
N PRO A 486 -3.09 36.52 29.81
CA PRO A 486 -3.21 37.95 30.01
C PRO A 486 -2.06 38.52 30.85
N ALA A 487 -1.80 39.81 30.68
CA ALA A 487 -0.83 40.51 31.51
C ALA A 487 -1.27 40.49 32.99
N GLY A 488 -0.37 40.07 33.89
CA GLY A 488 -0.67 39.97 35.32
C GLY A 488 -1.48 38.73 35.72
N TYR A 489 -1.58 37.71 34.85
CA TYR A 489 -2.19 36.43 35.21
C TYR A 489 -1.59 35.87 36.52
N ALA A 490 -2.47 35.58 37.47
CA ALA A 490 -2.10 35.22 38.85
C ALA A 490 -2.84 33.97 39.38
N ALA A 491 -3.66 33.33 38.55
CA ALA A 491 -4.39 32.14 38.96
C ALA A 491 -3.46 30.90 39.00
N PRO A 492 -3.75 29.94 39.90
CA PRO A 492 -2.92 28.75 40.07
C PRO A 492 -2.91 27.87 38.82
N ILE A 493 -1.78 27.21 38.60
CA ILE A 493 -1.59 26.21 37.55
C ILE A 493 -1.27 24.85 38.21
N THR A 494 -1.93 23.78 37.78
CA THR A 494 -1.68 22.42 38.30
C THR A 494 -1.43 21.44 37.17
N LEU A 495 -0.40 20.60 37.31
CA LEU A 495 -0.01 19.56 36.34
C LEU A 495 -0.05 18.17 36.96
N ALA A 496 -0.63 17.21 36.25
CA ALA A 496 -0.47 15.79 36.54
C ALA A 496 0.96 15.29 36.17
N ASN A 497 1.34 14.10 36.65
CA ASN A 497 2.71 13.56 36.54
C ASN A 497 3.29 13.54 35.11
N GLU A 498 2.48 13.13 34.12
CA GLU A 498 2.92 13.00 32.72
C GLU A 498 2.57 14.22 31.86
N ALA A 499 2.01 15.26 32.48
CA ALA A 499 1.63 16.49 31.81
C ALA A 499 2.83 17.43 31.66
N ALA A 500 2.86 18.18 30.57
CA ALA A 500 3.83 19.25 30.38
C ALA A 500 3.14 20.55 30.00
N ILE A 501 3.68 21.67 30.50
CA ILE A 501 3.31 23.01 30.07
C ILE A 501 4.56 23.83 29.78
N GLY A 502 4.52 24.64 28.73
CA GLY A 502 5.58 25.61 28.46
C GLY A 502 5.02 26.92 27.95
N TRP A 503 5.77 28.01 28.17
CA TRP A 503 5.44 29.33 27.65
C TRP A 503 6.59 29.89 26.82
N ASN A 504 6.38 29.96 25.51
CA ASN A 504 7.34 30.45 24.52
C ASN A 504 7.47 31.98 24.56
N LYS A 505 8.04 32.48 25.65
CA LYS A 505 8.23 33.90 25.98
C LYS A 505 9.39 34.05 26.94
N THR A 506 10.24 35.06 26.78
CA THR A 506 11.27 35.40 27.79
C THR A 506 10.63 35.67 29.17
N GLY A 507 11.18 35.06 30.21
CA GLY A 507 10.62 35.05 31.57
C GLY A 507 9.38 34.16 31.73
N GLY A 508 8.95 33.47 30.67
CA GLY A 508 7.74 32.64 30.68
C GLY A 508 7.89 31.41 31.57
N ALA A 509 9.07 30.78 31.59
CA ALA A 509 9.33 29.63 32.46
C ALA A 509 9.32 30.05 33.94
N THR A 510 9.96 31.19 34.26
CA THR A 510 9.92 31.80 35.60
C THR A 510 8.49 32.10 36.05
N ALA A 511 7.68 32.70 35.17
CA ALA A 511 6.29 33.04 35.47
C ALA A 511 5.44 31.79 35.73
N LEU A 512 5.60 30.74 34.92
CA LEU A 512 4.89 29.47 35.12
C LEU A 512 5.28 28.81 36.45
N ALA A 513 6.58 28.74 36.77
CA ALA A 513 7.06 28.15 38.01
C ALA A 513 6.47 28.85 39.25
N ALA A 514 6.35 30.18 39.23
CA ALA A 514 5.75 30.95 40.32
C ALA A 514 4.23 30.72 40.50
N LEU A 515 3.55 30.18 39.49
CA LEU A 515 2.10 29.92 39.51
C LEU A 515 1.74 28.46 39.82
N PHE A 516 2.72 27.56 39.86
CA PHE A 516 2.48 26.16 40.19
C PHE A 516 2.09 25.97 41.66
N THR A 517 1.14 25.06 41.90
CA THR A 517 0.80 24.64 43.27
C THR A 517 1.73 23.51 43.75
N PRO A 518 1.89 23.30 45.07
CA PRO A 518 2.75 22.24 45.62
C PRO A 518 2.40 20.82 45.15
N GLU A 519 1.16 20.58 44.73
CA GLU A 519 0.67 19.30 44.21
C GLU A 519 1.10 19.01 42.76
N THR A 520 1.75 19.97 42.10
CA THR A 520 2.21 19.84 40.71
C THR A 520 3.30 18.76 40.60
N ALA A 521 3.07 17.78 39.71
CA ALA A 521 3.98 16.64 39.48
C ALA A 521 4.48 16.50 38.03
N GLY A 522 4.13 17.44 37.15
CA GLY A 522 4.44 17.39 35.72
C GLY A 522 5.77 18.04 35.32
N SER A 523 5.93 18.31 34.04
CA SER A 523 7.14 18.94 33.48
C SER A 523 6.92 20.39 33.05
N LEU A 524 7.85 21.26 33.42
CA LEU A 524 8.02 22.60 32.85
C LEU A 524 8.81 22.48 31.54
N MET A 525 8.14 22.71 30.41
CA MET A 525 8.72 22.68 29.07
C MET A 525 9.40 24.01 28.77
N LEU A 526 10.66 23.94 28.36
CA LEU A 526 11.49 25.07 27.99
C LEU A 526 11.53 25.25 26.47
N PHE A 527 11.46 26.51 26.04
CA PHE A 527 11.67 26.92 24.65
C PHE A 527 12.94 27.75 24.52
N ALA A 528 13.37 28.00 23.28
CA ALA A 528 14.51 28.87 22.98
C ALA A 528 14.41 30.25 23.66
N ALA A 529 13.20 30.80 23.79
CA ALA A 529 12.96 32.06 24.49
C ALA A 529 13.26 32.03 26.00
N ASN A 530 13.30 30.84 26.61
CA ASN A 530 13.54 30.60 28.04
C ASN A 530 15.00 30.24 28.37
N ALA A 531 15.90 30.26 27.38
CA ALA A 531 17.29 29.77 27.54
C ALA A 531 18.01 30.38 28.75
N ALA A 532 17.75 31.65 29.05
CA ALA A 532 18.39 32.40 30.14
C ALA A 532 17.44 32.75 31.30
N ASP A 533 16.25 32.16 31.36
CA ASP A 533 15.29 32.42 32.44
C ASP A 533 15.86 31.93 33.79
N THR A 534 15.59 32.63 34.89
CA THR A 534 15.88 32.15 36.25
C THR A 534 14.66 31.39 36.78
N ILE A 535 14.82 30.11 37.09
CA ILE A 535 13.70 29.22 37.46
C ILE A 535 13.87 28.79 38.91
N ASP A 536 12.88 29.07 39.75
CA ASP A 536 12.81 28.60 41.14
C ASP A 536 11.75 27.51 41.29
N LEU A 537 12.21 26.30 41.61
CA LEU A 537 11.42 25.10 41.89
C LEU A 537 11.55 24.66 43.36
N SER A 538 12.09 25.51 44.24
CA SER A 538 12.41 25.14 45.64
C SER A 538 11.20 24.68 46.47
N ALA A 539 9.98 25.04 46.07
CA ALA A 539 8.72 24.64 46.70
C ALA A 539 7.96 23.52 45.94
N LEU A 540 8.54 22.97 44.87
CA LEU A 540 7.84 22.12 43.90
C LEU A 540 8.47 20.73 43.82
N PRO A 541 8.11 19.80 44.73
CA PRO A 541 8.77 18.51 44.87
C PRO A 541 8.57 17.57 43.67
N GLY A 542 7.56 17.78 42.83
CA GLY A 542 7.23 16.91 41.71
C GLY A 542 7.61 17.45 40.32
N VAL A 543 8.15 18.67 40.21
CA VAL A 543 8.36 19.31 38.89
C VAL A 543 9.69 18.90 38.26
N SER A 544 9.65 18.53 36.98
CA SER A 544 10.83 18.26 36.14
C SER A 544 10.99 19.31 35.04
N LEU A 545 12.20 19.52 34.53
CA LEU A 545 12.43 20.31 33.32
C LEU A 545 12.38 19.42 32.07
N CYS A 546 11.74 19.89 31.01
CA CYS A 546 11.71 19.18 29.73
C CYS A 546 11.89 20.10 28.52
N THR A 547 12.06 19.48 27.36
CA THR A 547 12.14 20.11 26.04
C THR A 547 11.53 19.16 25.02
N ASP A 548 11.05 19.70 23.89
CA ASP A 548 10.62 18.93 22.72
C ASP A 548 11.57 19.08 21.52
N SER A 549 12.68 19.78 21.70
CA SER A 549 13.75 19.96 20.72
C SER A 549 15.12 19.85 21.38
N THR A 550 16.17 19.86 20.57
CA THR A 550 17.51 20.15 21.09
C THR A 550 17.56 21.58 21.61
N PHE A 551 17.96 21.76 22.86
CA PHE A 551 17.92 23.02 23.57
C PHE A 551 19.07 23.10 24.59
N THR A 552 19.60 24.30 24.82
CA THR A 552 20.63 24.56 25.83
C THR A 552 20.10 25.57 26.82
N TYR A 553 20.06 25.19 28.09
CA TYR A 553 19.67 26.05 29.20
C TYR A 553 20.91 26.68 29.83
N THR A 554 20.97 28.01 29.85
CA THR A 554 22.05 28.82 30.43
C THR A 554 21.62 29.64 31.64
N GLY A 555 20.33 29.63 31.99
CA GLY A 555 19.76 30.32 33.15
C GLY A 555 20.14 29.72 34.51
N GLU A 556 19.67 30.33 35.59
CA GLU A 556 19.86 29.82 36.95
C GLU A 556 18.69 28.93 37.36
N LEU A 557 18.96 27.77 37.96
CA LEU A 557 17.92 26.85 38.44
C LEU A 557 18.07 26.65 39.94
N THR A 558 17.03 26.97 40.71
CA THR A 558 16.90 26.62 42.13
C THR A 558 16.01 25.39 42.28
N PRO A 559 16.55 24.17 42.38
CA PRO A 559 15.74 22.94 42.50
C PRO A 559 15.15 22.71 43.90
N TYR A 560 14.12 21.87 44.00
CA TYR A 560 13.58 21.37 45.27
C TYR A 560 14.63 20.52 46.00
N THR A 561 15.04 20.90 47.22
CA THR A 561 16.01 20.15 48.05
C THR A 561 17.32 19.78 47.34
N ASN A 562 17.79 20.62 46.41
CA ASN A 562 18.98 20.36 45.58
C ASN A 562 18.86 19.17 44.60
N LEU A 563 17.62 18.77 44.26
CA LEU A 563 17.33 17.66 43.34
C LEU A 563 16.97 18.17 41.93
N TYR A 564 17.87 17.95 40.98
CA TYR A 564 17.73 18.32 39.57
C TYR A 564 17.00 17.23 38.81
N ARG A 565 15.79 17.52 38.34
CA ARG A 565 14.98 16.58 37.57
C ARG A 565 14.81 16.99 36.13
N PHE A 566 15.06 16.06 35.23
CA PHE A 566 14.98 16.25 33.80
C PHE A 566 14.15 15.16 33.15
N ALA A 567 13.19 15.54 32.32
CA ALA A 567 12.30 14.63 31.61
C ALA A 567 12.18 15.03 30.12
N PRO A 568 13.29 15.05 29.35
CA PRO A 568 13.25 15.47 27.95
C PRO A 568 12.26 14.58 27.16
N ARG A 569 11.44 15.23 26.34
CA ARG A 569 10.38 14.57 25.56
C ARG A 569 10.80 14.32 24.12
N SER A 570 11.70 15.15 23.60
CA SER A 570 12.35 14.99 22.29
C SER A 570 13.68 15.74 22.28
N GLY A 571 14.65 15.24 21.51
CA GLY A 571 15.98 15.85 21.39
C GLY A 571 16.83 15.76 22.66
N THR A 572 17.73 16.73 22.81
CA THR A 572 18.68 16.82 23.92
C THR A 572 18.49 18.13 24.70
N LEU A 573 18.27 18.03 26.01
CA LEU A 573 18.34 19.15 26.95
C LEU A 573 19.77 19.29 27.46
N SER A 574 20.49 20.33 27.07
CA SER A 574 21.84 20.60 27.58
C SER A 574 21.79 21.54 28.77
N TYR A 575 22.39 21.13 29.88
CA TYR A 575 22.58 21.91 31.10
C TYR A 575 24.08 22.12 31.29
N GLU A 576 24.54 23.36 31.13
CA GLU A 576 25.97 23.70 31.05
C GLU A 576 26.58 24.12 32.40
N GLN A 577 25.73 24.42 33.39
CA GLN A 577 26.13 24.92 34.69
C GLN A 577 26.67 23.78 35.56
N PRO A 578 27.67 24.04 36.43
CA PRO A 578 28.11 23.07 37.42
C PRO A 578 27.02 22.85 38.47
N ILE A 579 26.83 21.60 38.88
CA ILE A 579 25.95 21.23 40.00
C ILE A 579 26.80 20.97 41.24
N THR A 580 26.48 21.62 42.36
CA THR A 580 27.21 21.52 43.63
C THR A 580 26.26 21.24 44.79
N ASP A 581 26.80 20.72 45.90
CA ASP A 581 26.05 20.56 47.14
C ASP A 581 25.71 21.93 47.76
N LEU A 582 24.49 22.04 48.32
CA LEU A 582 24.05 23.19 49.09
C LEU A 582 24.23 22.91 50.59
N PRO A 583 24.35 23.95 51.45
CA PRO A 583 24.43 23.76 52.89
C PRO A 583 23.24 22.93 53.42
N GLY A 584 23.51 21.72 53.91
CA GLY A 584 22.49 20.82 54.47
C GLY A 584 21.67 20.01 53.44
N ALA A 585 21.97 20.10 52.14
CA ALA A 585 21.30 19.32 51.09
C ALA A 585 22.29 18.89 49.99
N THR A 586 22.45 17.59 49.81
CA THR A 586 23.31 17.03 48.74
C THR A 586 22.66 17.21 47.38
N GLY A 587 23.44 17.64 46.39
CA GLY A 587 22.99 17.75 45.01
C GLY A 587 22.75 16.37 44.42
N ARG A 588 21.67 16.21 43.67
CA ARG A 588 21.31 14.92 43.04
C ARG A 588 20.66 15.15 41.69
N VAL A 589 20.89 14.24 40.74
CA VAL A 589 20.32 14.32 39.39
C VAL A 589 19.40 13.13 39.12
N GLU A 590 18.22 13.39 38.58
CA GLU A 590 17.27 12.38 38.07
C GLU A 590 16.90 12.66 36.61
N VAL A 591 16.98 11.62 35.78
CA VAL A 591 16.56 11.66 34.36
C VAL A 591 15.45 10.65 34.13
N SER A 592 14.30 11.13 33.64
CA SER A 592 13.11 10.36 33.28
C SER A 592 12.59 10.77 31.89
N GLY A 593 13.48 10.72 30.90
CA GLY A 593 13.17 11.13 29.53
C GLY A 593 12.48 10.04 28.71
N ALA A 594 11.89 10.42 27.57
CA ALA A 594 11.40 9.45 26.58
C ALA A 594 12.58 8.65 25.97
N ALA A 595 12.31 7.45 25.45
CA ALA A 595 13.34 6.63 24.81
C ALA A 595 14.04 7.40 23.66
N GLY A 596 15.37 7.37 23.64
CA GLY A 596 16.17 8.07 22.63
C GLY A 596 16.34 9.59 22.86
N THR A 597 15.85 10.12 23.98
CA THR A 597 16.07 11.52 24.39
C THR A 597 17.20 11.63 25.41
N PHE A 598 17.83 12.80 25.49
CA PHE A 598 19.05 12.96 26.28
C PHE A 598 19.05 14.21 27.15
N VAL A 599 19.71 14.11 28.30
CA VAL A 599 20.20 15.26 29.06
C VAL A 599 21.71 15.35 28.88
N ARG A 600 22.23 16.46 28.37
CA ARG A 600 23.68 16.67 28.27
C ARG A 600 24.15 17.52 29.44
N LEU A 601 24.98 16.94 30.30
CA LEU A 601 25.62 17.64 31.41
C LEU A 601 27.05 18.00 31.03
N ALA A 602 27.37 19.29 31.02
CA ALA A 602 28.68 19.80 30.61
C ALA A 602 29.42 20.60 31.68
N GLY A 603 28.78 20.88 32.82
CA GLY A 603 29.41 21.59 33.93
C GLY A 603 30.37 20.71 34.72
N ASP A 604 31.42 21.33 35.26
CA ASP A 604 32.34 20.72 36.23
C ASP A 604 31.64 20.58 37.59
N SER A 605 30.98 19.44 37.79
CA SER A 605 30.03 19.24 38.90
C SER A 605 30.69 18.51 40.07
N ALA A 606 30.29 18.87 41.29
CA ALA A 606 30.90 18.37 42.54
C ALA A 606 29.85 17.89 43.56
N TYR A 607 28.62 17.60 43.12
CA TYR A 607 27.56 17.08 43.98
C TYR A 607 27.81 15.64 44.43
N THR A 608 27.27 15.28 45.60
CA THR A 608 27.53 13.97 46.24
C THR A 608 26.31 13.06 46.36
N GLY A 609 25.10 13.52 45.99
CA GLY A 609 23.86 12.75 46.10
C GLY A 609 23.62 11.73 44.99
N GLY A 610 24.52 11.60 44.02
CA GLY A 610 24.46 10.63 42.92
C GLY A 610 23.56 11.03 41.75
N THR A 611 23.53 10.15 40.74
CA THR A 611 22.79 10.32 39.48
C THR A 611 21.92 9.10 39.25
N LEU A 612 20.63 9.31 38.97
CA LEU A 612 19.68 8.26 38.65
C LEU A 612 19.11 8.48 37.25
N LEU A 613 19.29 7.49 36.37
CA LEU A 613 18.62 7.41 35.08
C LEU A 613 17.47 6.40 35.24
N GLU A 614 16.25 6.90 35.33
CA GLU A 614 15.03 6.07 35.33
C GLU A 614 14.61 5.71 33.89
N SER A 615 14.73 6.64 32.94
CA SER A 615 14.46 6.41 31.52
C SER A 615 15.18 7.44 30.62
N GLY A 616 15.27 7.16 29.32
CA GLY A 616 15.99 8.03 28.38
C GLY A 616 17.52 7.88 28.50
N GLY A 617 18.26 8.97 28.31
CA GLY A 617 19.71 8.93 28.40
C GLY A 617 20.36 10.20 28.95
N ILE A 618 21.63 10.06 29.33
CA ILE A 618 22.49 11.16 29.74
C ILE A 618 23.74 11.22 28.85
N VAL A 619 24.20 12.42 28.54
CA VAL A 619 25.46 12.69 27.85
C VAL A 619 26.39 13.39 28.82
N MET A 620 27.43 12.69 29.22
CA MET A 620 28.53 13.19 30.02
C MET A 620 29.52 13.92 29.12
N ALA A 621 29.47 15.26 29.13
CA ALA A 621 30.31 16.13 28.30
C ALA A 621 31.51 16.73 29.07
N HIS A 622 31.58 16.52 30.39
CA HIS A 622 32.72 16.88 31.24
C HIS A 622 33.11 15.72 32.16
N ALA A 623 34.39 15.61 32.53
CA ALA A 623 34.94 14.50 33.33
C ALA A 623 34.25 14.31 34.69
N ASN A 624 33.76 15.40 35.27
CA ASN A 624 33.06 15.42 36.56
C ASN A 624 31.54 15.68 36.42
N ALA A 625 30.97 15.57 35.21
CA ALA A 625 29.56 15.96 34.99
C ALA A 625 28.55 15.15 35.81
N LEU A 626 28.93 13.95 36.27
CA LEU A 626 28.07 13.05 37.07
C LEU A 626 28.37 13.11 38.57
N GLY A 627 28.99 14.19 39.04
CA GLY A 627 29.25 14.45 40.46
C GLY A 627 30.49 13.73 41.01
N ALA A 628 30.77 13.99 42.29
CA ALA A 628 31.95 13.50 42.97
C ALA A 628 31.81 12.02 43.38
N HIS A 629 32.87 11.23 43.16
CA HIS A 629 32.91 9.82 43.56
C HIS A 629 32.94 9.71 45.09
N THR A 630 31.97 8.96 45.64
CA THR A 630 32.03 8.44 47.02
C THR A 630 32.60 7.00 47.00
N PRO A 631 33.83 6.77 47.49
CA PRO A 631 34.48 5.47 47.38
C PRO A 631 33.66 4.31 47.92
N GLY A 632 33.56 3.23 47.14
CA GLY A 632 32.84 2.01 47.53
C GLY A 632 31.31 2.10 47.43
N THR A 633 30.77 3.14 46.79
CA THR A 633 29.33 3.29 46.55
C THR A 633 29.06 3.41 45.05
N ALA A 634 28.02 2.72 44.57
CA ALA A 634 27.54 2.87 43.21
C ALA A 634 26.52 4.02 43.16
N ASP A 635 27.00 5.23 42.91
CA ASP A 635 26.22 6.46 42.93
C ASP A 635 25.66 6.87 41.56
N ILE A 636 25.95 6.11 40.49
CA ILE A 636 25.35 6.26 39.16
C ILE A 636 24.44 5.05 38.91
N VAL A 637 23.13 5.25 39.05
CA VAL A 637 22.13 4.18 38.89
C VAL A 637 21.47 4.30 37.52
N CYS A 638 21.60 3.25 36.71
CA CYS A 638 21.03 3.18 35.37
C CYS A 638 19.98 2.07 35.32
N ARG A 639 18.71 2.44 35.12
CA ARG A 639 17.61 1.48 34.93
C ARG A 639 17.63 0.84 33.55
N SER A 640 16.92 -0.27 33.41
CA SER A 640 16.83 -1.01 32.15
C SER A 640 16.36 -0.10 31.00
N GLY A 641 17.02 -0.20 29.84
CA GLY A 641 16.71 0.62 28.66
C GLY A 641 17.28 2.04 28.66
N THR A 642 18.01 2.44 29.71
CA THR A 642 18.66 3.75 29.77
C THR A 642 19.99 3.79 29.02
N VAL A 643 20.42 5.00 28.65
CA VAL A 643 21.67 5.24 27.91
C VAL A 643 22.61 6.17 28.69
N LEU A 644 23.80 5.67 29.02
CA LEU A 644 24.91 6.47 29.50
C LEU A 644 25.86 6.75 28.33
N ARG A 645 25.96 8.00 27.88
CA ARG A 645 26.90 8.42 26.84
C ARG A 645 28.09 9.16 27.43
N VAL A 646 29.30 8.69 27.15
CA VAL A 646 30.56 9.32 27.57
C VAL A 646 31.22 9.96 26.36
N GLN A 647 31.28 11.30 26.35
CA GLN A 647 31.86 12.09 25.26
C GLN A 647 33.22 12.72 25.63
N CYS A 648 33.58 12.67 26.92
CA CYS A 648 34.79 13.27 27.48
C CYS A 648 35.84 12.23 27.88
N SER A 649 37.06 12.70 28.17
CA SER A 649 38.06 11.90 28.88
C SER A 649 37.64 11.73 30.33
N LEU A 650 37.74 10.52 30.86
CA LEU A 650 37.49 10.26 32.28
C LEU A 650 38.76 10.57 33.09
N GLU A 651 38.58 11.28 34.21
CA GLU A 651 39.66 11.54 35.18
C GLU A 651 39.68 10.50 36.32
N ASP A 652 38.52 9.96 36.67
CA ASP A 652 38.37 8.91 37.68
C ASP A 652 38.70 7.53 37.08
N PRO A 653 39.79 6.87 37.51
CA PRO A 653 40.15 5.55 37.00
C PRO A 653 39.17 4.45 37.43
N ASP A 654 38.36 4.68 38.48
CA ASP A 654 37.35 3.75 39.00
C ASP A 654 35.92 4.21 38.64
N PHE A 655 35.77 5.03 37.60
CA PHE A 655 34.47 5.57 37.18
C PHE A 655 33.39 4.49 37.01
N PHE A 656 33.73 3.34 36.44
CA PHE A 656 32.76 2.26 36.21
C PHE A 656 32.40 1.50 37.49
N GLY A 657 33.25 1.53 38.52
CA GLY A 657 32.90 1.03 39.86
C GLY A 657 31.74 1.80 40.51
N ARG A 658 31.48 3.02 40.03
CA ARG A 658 30.35 3.86 40.45
C ARG A 658 29.02 3.48 39.80
N VAL A 659 29.03 2.68 38.73
CA VAL A 659 27.85 2.45 37.88
C VAL A 659 27.09 1.19 38.32
N ALA A 660 25.91 1.37 38.89
CA ALA A 660 24.92 0.32 39.11
C ALA A 660 23.99 0.23 37.88
N ALA A 661 24.23 -0.76 37.01
CA ALA A 661 23.45 -0.98 35.80
C ALA A 661 22.47 -2.17 35.94
N ASP A 662 21.18 -1.91 35.72
CA ASP A 662 20.19 -2.95 35.45
C ASP A 662 20.47 -3.63 34.09
N PRO A 663 19.87 -4.80 33.80
CA PRO A 663 19.97 -5.41 32.48
C PRO A 663 19.54 -4.45 31.35
N GLU A 664 20.22 -4.53 30.20
CA GLU A 664 19.91 -3.73 28.99
C GLU A 664 20.25 -2.24 29.07
N VAL A 665 21.11 -1.82 30.02
CA VAL A 665 21.72 -0.49 30.01
C VAL A 665 22.73 -0.37 28.86
N SER A 666 22.70 0.78 28.19
CA SER A 666 23.59 1.10 27.08
C SER A 666 24.72 2.02 27.52
N LEU A 667 25.98 1.65 27.26
CA LEU A 667 27.11 2.57 27.29
C LEU A 667 27.47 3.00 25.86
N GLN A 668 27.32 4.29 25.56
CA GLN A 668 27.70 4.86 24.27
C GLN A 668 28.98 5.69 24.41
N LEU A 669 29.94 5.48 23.51
CA LEU A 669 31.20 6.20 23.48
C LEU A 669 31.35 7.06 22.23
N SER A 670 31.87 8.27 22.43
CA SER A 670 32.23 9.19 21.35
C SER A 670 33.25 10.24 21.76
N GLY A 671 33.76 10.99 20.78
CA GLY A 671 34.75 12.02 21.02
C GLY A 671 35.94 11.45 21.78
N ALA A 672 36.30 12.10 22.89
CA ALA A 672 37.37 11.66 23.77
C ALA A 672 37.02 10.38 24.58
N GLY A 673 35.74 10.01 24.67
CA GLY A 673 35.28 8.79 25.30
C GLY A 673 35.85 7.51 24.69
N LEU A 674 36.19 7.53 23.40
CA LEU A 674 36.73 6.38 22.66
C LEU A 674 38.17 6.00 23.02
N THR A 675 38.86 6.83 23.81
CA THR A 675 40.25 6.59 24.25
C THR A 675 40.34 6.18 25.72
N ASN A 676 39.22 6.12 26.44
CA ASN A 676 39.21 5.84 27.88
C ASN A 676 39.53 4.38 28.19
N ALA A 677 40.08 4.15 29.39
CA ALA A 677 40.11 2.82 29.99
C ALA A 677 38.71 2.48 30.51
N LEU A 678 38.15 1.36 30.07
CA LEU A 678 36.85 0.85 30.47
C LEU A 678 37.07 -0.40 31.32
N ASP A 679 36.75 -0.34 32.60
CA ASP A 679 36.83 -1.50 33.49
C ASP A 679 35.43 -2.02 33.83
N PHE A 680 35.04 -3.16 33.22
CA PHE A 680 33.73 -3.78 33.49
C PHE A 680 33.80 -4.95 34.45
N SER A 681 34.91 -5.12 35.18
CA SER A 681 35.10 -6.26 36.10
C SER A 681 33.99 -6.41 37.15
N SER A 682 33.32 -5.32 37.51
CA SER A 682 32.20 -5.27 38.47
C SER A 682 30.83 -4.93 37.86
N THR A 683 30.71 -4.73 36.54
CA THR A 683 29.48 -4.24 35.88
C THR A 683 28.95 -5.24 34.83
N PRO A 684 28.24 -6.31 35.22
CA PRO A 684 27.83 -7.40 34.32
C PRO A 684 26.80 -7.01 33.25
N ASN A 685 26.11 -5.89 33.44
CA ASN A 685 24.99 -5.46 32.59
C ASN A 685 25.33 -4.30 31.67
N LEU A 686 26.56 -3.78 31.72
CA LEU A 686 26.97 -2.62 30.92
C LEU A 686 27.59 -3.08 29.61
N PHE A 687 26.85 -2.88 28.52
CA PHE A 687 27.32 -3.20 27.17
C PHE A 687 27.78 -1.92 26.47
N THR A 688 28.97 -1.97 25.86
CA THR A 688 29.57 -0.80 25.23
C THR A 688 29.44 -0.79 23.71
N GLY A 689 29.21 0.40 23.17
CA GLY A 689 29.33 0.68 21.74
C GLY A 689 29.50 2.17 21.48
N THR A 690 28.97 2.65 20.36
CA THR A 690 29.02 4.07 19.96
C THR A 690 27.65 4.57 19.55
N GLU A 691 27.40 5.86 19.71
CA GLU A 691 26.21 6.49 19.15
C GLU A 691 26.34 6.84 17.66
N ASN A 692 27.55 6.78 17.10
CA ASN A 692 27.80 7.13 15.71
C ASN A 692 27.38 6.01 14.75
N THR A 693 26.52 6.37 13.80
CA THR A 693 25.94 5.44 12.81
C THR A 693 26.49 5.62 11.40
N SER A 694 27.14 6.75 11.16
CA SER A 694 27.50 7.26 9.83
C SER A 694 28.97 7.02 9.47
N VAL A 695 29.84 6.89 10.47
CA VAL A 695 31.27 6.57 10.30
C VAL A 695 31.70 5.62 11.40
N LYS A 696 32.85 4.96 11.21
CA LYS A 696 33.42 4.04 12.19
C LYS A 696 33.99 4.82 13.38
N SER A 697 33.56 4.45 14.58
CA SER A 697 34.14 4.95 15.83
C SER A 697 35.20 3.98 16.30
N TYR A 698 36.47 4.32 16.10
CA TYR A 698 37.60 3.50 16.52
C TYR A 698 37.85 3.66 18.02
N PHE A 699 37.64 2.59 18.78
CA PHE A 699 38.05 2.50 20.16
C PHE A 699 39.54 2.19 20.24
N THR A 700 40.30 3.04 20.93
CA THR A 700 41.75 2.90 21.11
C THR A 700 42.17 2.77 22.57
N GLY A 701 41.22 2.88 23.49
CA GLY A 701 41.44 2.66 24.93
C GLY A 701 41.61 1.18 25.30
N THR A 702 41.65 0.89 26.60
CA THR A 702 41.72 -0.47 27.13
C THR A 702 40.35 -0.93 27.61
N LEU A 703 39.96 -2.18 27.34
CA LEU A 703 38.71 -2.76 27.83
C LEU A 703 39.03 -3.98 28.73
N THR A 704 38.70 -3.87 30.02
CA THR A 704 38.72 -5.01 30.95
C THR A 704 37.35 -5.68 30.93
N PRO A 705 37.26 -6.98 30.60
CA PRO A 705 35.98 -7.70 30.52
C PRO A 705 35.34 -7.95 31.90
N TYR A 706 34.05 -8.26 31.90
CA TYR A 706 33.36 -8.81 33.08
C TYR A 706 33.71 -10.30 33.19
N GLY A 707 34.50 -10.67 34.21
CA GLY A 707 35.14 -11.98 34.28
C GLY A 707 35.95 -12.24 33.02
N ASP A 708 35.57 -13.26 32.25
CA ASP A 708 36.22 -13.64 30.99
C ASP A 708 35.41 -13.21 29.74
N THR A 709 34.41 -12.34 29.87
CA THR A 709 33.52 -11.96 28.75
C THR A 709 33.56 -10.47 28.43
N TYR A 710 33.90 -10.13 27.18
CA TYR A 710 33.74 -8.79 26.64
C TYR A 710 32.26 -8.52 26.33
N LEU A 711 31.71 -7.43 26.88
CA LEU A 711 30.31 -7.03 26.73
C LEU A 711 30.19 -5.87 25.75
N LEU A 712 29.76 -6.16 24.51
CA LEU A 712 29.73 -5.20 23.40
C LEU A 712 28.31 -5.05 22.82
N GLY A 713 28.04 -3.93 22.17
CA GLY A 713 26.76 -3.64 21.52
C GLY A 713 25.77 -2.90 22.42
N ASN A 714 24.48 -3.19 22.26
CA ASN A 714 23.35 -2.61 22.99
C ASN A 714 23.36 -1.08 23.01
N THR A 715 23.70 -0.43 21.89
CA THR A 715 23.70 1.03 21.77
C THR A 715 22.29 1.59 21.68
N GLY A 716 21.28 0.74 21.41
CA GLY A 716 19.90 1.20 21.18
C GLY A 716 19.71 1.87 19.82
N ILE A 717 20.68 1.76 18.90
CA ILE A 717 20.64 2.39 17.58
C ILE A 717 20.77 1.34 16.47
N ASP A 718 19.68 1.13 15.72
CA ASP A 718 19.67 0.26 14.53
C ASP A 718 20.04 1.10 13.31
N VAL A 719 21.16 0.77 12.67
CA VAL A 719 21.72 1.53 11.54
C VAL A 719 21.44 0.86 10.19
N GLY A 720 20.59 -0.18 10.17
CA GLY A 720 20.34 -0.98 8.98
C GLY A 720 21.61 -1.69 8.46
N ASP A 721 21.56 -2.14 7.21
CA ASP A 721 22.61 -3.02 6.67
C ASP A 721 23.89 -2.26 6.28
N GLY A 722 23.76 -1.01 5.82
CA GLY A 722 24.88 -0.16 5.37
C GLY A 722 25.60 0.67 6.44
N GLY A 723 25.06 0.78 7.66
CA GLY A 723 25.63 1.62 8.70
C GLY A 723 26.91 1.04 9.34
N TYR A 724 27.78 1.97 9.77
CA TYR A 724 28.99 1.69 10.55
C TYR A 724 28.68 1.72 12.06
N GLY A 725 29.69 1.46 12.89
CA GLY A 725 29.54 1.57 14.34
C GLY A 725 30.84 1.42 15.10
N PHE A 726 30.75 0.76 16.25
CA PHE A 726 31.83 0.65 17.22
C PHE A 726 32.92 -0.30 16.72
N THR A 727 34.08 0.26 16.38
CA THR A 727 35.20 -0.51 15.85
C THR A 727 36.21 -0.80 16.95
N ILE A 728 36.45 -2.08 17.22
CA ILE A 728 37.35 -2.53 18.29
C ILE A 728 38.26 -3.64 17.78
N THR A 729 39.58 -3.49 17.96
CA THR A 729 40.58 -4.41 17.36
C THR A 729 41.61 -4.94 18.36
N ASN A 730 41.40 -4.69 19.66
CA ASN A 730 42.30 -5.06 20.75
C ASN A 730 41.67 -6.08 21.71
N LEU A 731 40.79 -6.95 21.19
CA LEU A 731 40.22 -8.07 21.94
C LEU A 731 41.26 -9.19 22.03
N THR A 732 41.70 -9.55 23.24
CA THR A 732 42.74 -10.55 23.47
C THR A 732 42.36 -11.45 24.63
N ASP A 733 42.95 -12.65 24.71
CA ASP A 733 42.90 -13.48 25.92
C ASP A 733 43.60 -12.80 27.12
N GLY A 734 43.31 -13.31 28.32
CA GLY A 734 43.90 -12.83 29.56
C GLY A 734 45.37 -13.25 29.73
N ALA A 735 46.02 -12.71 30.76
CA ALA A 735 47.38 -13.08 31.12
C ALA A 735 47.49 -14.60 31.34
N GLY A 736 48.57 -15.22 30.85
CA GLY A 736 48.78 -16.67 30.97
C GLY A 736 47.91 -17.54 30.05
N GLY A 737 47.16 -16.94 29.11
CA GLY A 737 46.33 -17.65 28.15
C GLY A 737 44.91 -17.95 28.63
N THR A 738 44.42 -17.24 29.65
CA THR A 738 43.01 -17.35 30.10
C THR A 738 42.06 -17.01 28.95
N LEU A 739 41.24 -17.98 28.54
CA LEU A 739 40.32 -17.86 27.42
C LEU A 739 39.30 -16.76 27.67
N ARG A 740 39.18 -15.80 26.75
CA ARG A 740 38.12 -14.77 26.79
C ARG A 740 37.10 -14.95 25.68
N ARG A 741 35.85 -14.60 25.99
CA ARG A 741 34.70 -14.66 25.08
C ARG A 741 34.26 -13.27 24.68
N VAL A 742 33.59 -13.17 23.54
CA VAL A 742 32.93 -11.94 23.10
C VAL A 742 31.43 -12.16 23.07
N LEU A 743 30.68 -11.31 23.79
CA LEU A 743 29.23 -11.25 23.74
C LEU A 743 28.79 -9.91 23.14
N ILE A 744 28.16 -9.98 21.97
CA ILE A 744 27.51 -8.84 21.33
C ILE A 744 26.00 -8.99 21.54
N ARG A 745 25.37 -8.06 22.26
CA ARG A 745 23.94 -8.12 22.59
C ARG A 745 23.22 -6.88 22.13
N GLY A 746 21.92 -7.00 21.83
CA GLY A 746 21.02 -5.85 21.69
C GLY A 746 21.30 -5.04 20.43
N VAL A 747 20.47 -4.05 20.16
CA VAL A 747 20.59 -3.24 18.95
C VAL A 747 21.90 -2.43 18.99
N GLY A 748 22.73 -2.56 17.96
CA GLY A 748 24.00 -1.84 17.81
C GLY A 748 24.99 -2.60 16.93
N VAL A 749 26.01 -1.90 16.41
CA VAL A 749 27.00 -2.45 15.48
C VAL A 749 28.39 -2.50 16.10
N VAL A 750 28.99 -3.67 16.07
CA VAL A 750 30.36 -3.93 16.51
C VAL A 750 31.18 -4.42 15.31
N ASP A 751 32.21 -3.66 14.92
CA ASP A 751 33.18 -4.02 13.89
C ASP A 751 34.47 -4.51 14.55
N THR A 752 34.72 -5.82 14.54
CA THR A 752 35.95 -6.42 15.09
C THR A 752 37.08 -6.52 14.07
N ARG A 753 36.82 -6.07 12.82
CA ARG A 753 37.75 -6.14 11.69
C ARG A 753 38.23 -7.60 11.48
N ASN A 754 39.54 -7.81 11.41
CA ASN A 754 40.18 -9.11 11.23
C ASN A 754 41.40 -9.24 12.18
N ASN A 755 41.26 -8.73 13.41
CA ASN A 755 42.40 -8.55 14.32
C ASN A 755 42.07 -8.97 15.77
N ALA A 756 41.00 -9.73 15.98
CA ALA A 756 40.64 -10.20 17.31
C ALA A 756 41.48 -11.46 17.66
N ALA A 757 42.03 -11.49 18.87
CA ALA A 757 42.95 -12.54 19.33
C ALA A 757 42.42 -13.30 20.56
N HIS A 758 41.15 -13.11 20.94
CA HIS A 758 40.48 -13.94 21.95
C HIS A 758 40.21 -15.35 21.40
N SER A 759 40.19 -16.37 22.26
CA SER A 759 40.03 -17.77 21.83
C SER A 759 38.79 -18.48 22.39
N GLY A 760 38.01 -17.83 23.26
CA GLY A 760 36.82 -18.42 23.89
C GLY A 760 35.53 -18.41 23.06
N GLY A 761 35.56 -17.92 21.81
CA GLY A 761 34.42 -17.85 20.90
C GLY A 761 33.63 -16.53 20.94
N THR A 762 32.68 -16.39 20.01
CA THR A 762 31.89 -15.17 19.81
C THR A 762 30.40 -15.48 19.76
N ARG A 763 29.61 -14.80 20.60
CA ARG A 763 28.14 -14.92 20.64
C ARG A 763 27.49 -13.58 20.29
N VAL A 764 26.49 -13.61 19.42
CA VAL A 764 25.75 -12.43 18.96
C VAL A 764 24.25 -12.67 19.17
N GLU A 765 23.60 -11.87 20.00
CA GLU A 765 22.22 -12.12 20.42
C GLU A 765 21.33 -10.88 20.42
N ARG A 766 20.00 -11.11 20.43
CA ARG A 766 18.96 -10.06 20.59
C ARG A 766 19.11 -8.88 19.61
N GLY A 767 19.40 -9.15 18.34
CA GLY A 767 19.56 -8.12 17.30
C GLY A 767 20.95 -7.49 17.22
N GLY A 768 21.92 -7.93 18.03
CA GLY A 768 23.31 -7.52 17.92
C GLY A 768 23.86 -7.73 16.51
N LYS A 769 24.65 -6.76 16.01
CA LYS A 769 25.28 -6.84 14.69
C LYS A 769 26.79 -6.89 14.82
N ILE A 770 27.39 -7.95 14.29
CA ILE A 770 28.84 -8.05 14.10
C ILE A 770 29.19 -7.78 12.64
N VAL A 771 30.23 -6.97 12.45
CA VAL A 771 30.88 -6.72 11.17
C VAL A 771 32.32 -7.21 11.24
N VAL A 772 32.75 -7.96 10.22
CA VAL A 772 34.13 -8.47 10.11
C VAL A 772 34.69 -8.23 8.72
N THR A 773 36.02 -8.16 8.61
CA THR A 773 36.73 -8.10 7.31
C THR A 773 37.39 -9.42 6.91
N GLY A 774 37.32 -10.42 7.79
CA GLY A 774 37.88 -11.77 7.59
C GLY A 774 37.63 -12.66 8.80
N ASP A 775 38.08 -13.92 8.71
CA ASP A 775 37.87 -14.95 9.73
C ASP A 775 38.41 -14.59 11.12
N GLY A 776 39.53 -13.87 11.19
CA GLY A 776 40.14 -13.39 12.44
C GLY A 776 39.31 -12.33 13.17
N GLY A 777 38.19 -11.87 12.61
CA GLY A 777 37.23 -11.02 13.32
C GLY A 777 36.48 -11.76 14.44
N PHE A 778 36.41 -13.10 14.38
CA PHE A 778 35.76 -13.93 15.38
C PHE A 778 36.71 -14.42 16.49
N GLY A 779 37.98 -14.01 16.45
CA GLY A 779 39.03 -14.46 17.37
C GLY A 779 39.95 -15.50 16.75
N THR A 780 40.80 -16.09 17.58
CA THR A 780 41.73 -17.17 17.21
C THR A 780 40.97 -18.36 16.62
N VAL A 781 41.52 -18.94 15.55
CA VAL A 781 40.94 -20.13 14.90
C VAL A 781 41.06 -21.34 15.82
N PRO A 782 39.98 -22.10 16.08
CA PRO A 782 40.05 -23.33 16.84
C PRO A 782 40.99 -24.36 16.21
N GLY A 783 41.87 -24.97 17.02
CA GLY A 783 42.78 -26.03 16.56
C GLY A 783 42.09 -27.36 16.25
N LEU A 784 40.89 -27.58 16.80
CA LEU A 784 39.98 -28.68 16.50
C LEU A 784 38.61 -28.09 16.18
N PHE A 785 37.75 -28.84 15.49
CA PHE A 785 36.39 -28.40 15.20
C PHE A 785 35.62 -28.10 16.51
N ASP A 786 35.11 -26.88 16.62
CA ASP A 786 34.29 -26.41 17.74
C ASP A 786 32.89 -26.05 17.22
N PRO A 787 31.85 -26.86 17.54
CA PRO A 787 30.49 -26.69 17.00
C PRO A 787 29.80 -25.38 17.41
N SER A 788 30.32 -24.71 18.44
CA SER A 788 29.73 -23.51 19.05
C SER A 788 30.73 -22.36 19.12
N ASN A 789 31.75 -22.37 18.25
CA ASN A 789 32.75 -21.31 18.23
C ASN A 789 32.13 -19.94 17.94
N ILE A 790 31.13 -19.93 17.05
CA ILE A 790 30.30 -18.77 16.75
C ILE A 790 28.83 -19.12 17.01
N VAL A 791 28.13 -18.29 17.77
CA VAL A 791 26.71 -18.48 18.08
C VAL A 791 25.94 -17.22 17.74
N PHE A 792 24.87 -17.35 16.96
CA PHE A 792 23.93 -16.28 16.67
C PHE A 792 22.56 -16.63 17.25
N ASP A 793 22.09 -15.87 18.25
CA ASP A 793 20.75 -16.00 18.85
C ASP A 793 19.90 -14.78 18.51
N SER A 794 19.34 -14.78 17.30
CA SER A 794 18.73 -13.62 16.66
C SER A 794 19.73 -12.48 16.37
N GLY A 795 20.97 -12.81 16.05
CA GLY A 795 22.03 -11.85 15.70
C GLY A 795 22.13 -11.55 14.20
N VAL A 796 22.92 -10.53 13.86
CA VAL A 796 23.23 -10.11 12.49
C VAL A 796 24.72 -10.30 12.21
N PHE A 797 25.05 -11.02 11.15
CA PHE A 797 26.41 -11.20 10.63
C PHE A 797 26.56 -10.47 9.30
N ARG A 798 27.51 -9.54 9.23
CA ARG A 798 27.90 -8.89 7.98
C ARG A 798 29.41 -9.02 7.72
N THR A 799 29.78 -9.34 6.49
CA THR A 799 31.15 -9.10 6.01
C THR A 799 31.25 -7.70 5.43
N GLU A 800 32.40 -7.05 5.56
CA GLU A 800 32.65 -5.80 4.84
C GLU A 800 33.37 -6.03 3.50
N ARG A 801 34.25 -7.04 3.44
CA ARG A 801 34.91 -7.45 2.19
C ARG A 801 34.00 -8.33 1.36
N GLN A 802 34.17 -8.21 0.04
CA GLN A 802 33.41 -8.98 -0.96
C GLN A 802 33.70 -10.48 -0.92
N TYR A 803 34.88 -10.90 -0.45
CA TYR A 803 35.28 -12.30 -0.39
C TYR A 803 35.83 -12.60 0.99
N VAL A 804 35.10 -13.42 1.75
CA VAL A 804 35.49 -13.88 3.07
C VAL A 804 35.25 -15.38 3.16
N THR A 805 36.28 -16.11 3.55
CA THR A 805 36.19 -17.55 3.83
C THR A 805 36.54 -17.78 5.30
N LEU A 806 35.66 -18.47 6.02
CA LEU A 806 35.91 -18.86 7.41
C LEU A 806 36.72 -20.16 7.47
N ALA A 807 37.34 -20.44 8.62
CA ALA A 807 38.06 -21.69 8.83
C ALA A 807 37.10 -22.89 8.99
N PRO A 808 37.42 -24.09 8.47
CA PRO A 808 36.56 -25.27 8.56
C PRO A 808 36.40 -25.82 9.98
N THR A 809 37.28 -25.43 10.92
CA THR A 809 37.17 -25.78 12.34
C THR A 809 36.19 -24.89 13.11
N ARG A 810 35.59 -23.88 12.47
CA ARG A 810 34.54 -23.04 13.09
C ARG A 810 33.16 -23.61 12.85
N GLY A 811 32.55 -24.19 13.86
CA GLY A 811 31.12 -24.45 13.87
C GLY A 811 30.33 -23.18 14.17
N ILE A 812 29.18 -23.04 13.50
CA ILE A 812 28.26 -21.92 13.70
C ILE A 812 26.88 -22.44 14.13
N ALA A 813 26.42 -22.02 15.30
CA ALA A 813 25.06 -22.30 15.77
C ALA A 813 24.15 -21.10 15.51
N PHE A 814 23.06 -21.31 14.77
CA PHE A 814 22.04 -20.30 14.51
C PHE A 814 20.73 -20.62 15.24
N ASN A 815 20.36 -19.80 16.21
CA ASN A 815 19.10 -19.88 16.95
C ASN A 815 18.28 -18.57 16.82
N GLY A 816 16.96 -18.63 16.89
CA GLY A 816 16.09 -17.44 16.76
C GLY A 816 16.00 -16.91 15.32
N THR A 817 15.85 -15.61 15.08
CA THR A 817 15.79 -15.05 13.71
C THR A 817 17.07 -14.29 13.40
N CYS A 818 17.93 -14.85 12.56
CA CYS A 818 19.25 -14.29 12.27
C CYS A 818 19.30 -13.68 10.87
N ARG A 819 20.16 -12.66 10.70
CA ARG A 819 20.46 -12.03 9.42
C ARG A 819 21.91 -12.28 9.03
N ILE A 820 22.18 -12.66 7.79
CA ILE A 820 23.53 -12.99 7.32
C ILE A 820 23.80 -12.43 5.91
N HIS A 821 24.79 -11.55 5.80
CA HIS A 821 25.05 -10.76 4.60
C HIS A 821 26.51 -10.89 4.16
N ALA A 822 26.72 -11.15 2.88
CA ALA A 822 27.98 -10.88 2.19
C ALA A 822 27.92 -9.49 1.56
N SER A 823 28.94 -8.66 1.78
CA SER A 823 28.98 -7.30 1.21
C SER A 823 29.27 -7.31 -0.29
N GLY A 824 28.42 -6.66 -1.08
CA GLY A 824 28.62 -6.40 -2.50
C GLY A 824 27.74 -7.22 -3.44
N GLY A 825 27.70 -6.84 -4.72
CA GLY A 825 27.01 -7.59 -5.76
C GLY A 825 27.69 -8.91 -6.09
N LEU A 826 26.94 -9.86 -6.67
CA LEU A 826 27.51 -11.08 -7.22
C LEU A 826 28.68 -10.76 -8.17
N PRO A 827 29.83 -11.46 -8.07
CA PRO A 827 30.03 -12.74 -7.40
C PRO A 827 30.59 -12.66 -5.95
N ALA A 828 30.34 -11.58 -5.20
CA ALA A 828 30.73 -11.50 -3.79
C ALA A 828 30.22 -12.71 -2.98
N GLN A 829 31.05 -13.20 -2.07
CA GLN A 829 30.85 -14.46 -1.36
C GLN A 829 31.31 -14.40 0.11
N LEU A 830 30.44 -14.88 0.99
CA LEU A 830 30.81 -15.39 2.31
C LEU A 830 30.80 -16.93 2.25
N MET A 831 31.96 -17.56 2.44
CA MET A 831 32.14 -19.00 2.42
C MET A 831 32.29 -19.56 3.83
N ILE A 832 31.42 -20.51 4.19
CA ILE A 832 31.35 -21.16 5.51
C ILE A 832 31.62 -22.67 5.33
N PRO A 833 32.89 -23.11 5.44
CA PRO A 833 33.26 -24.51 5.27
C PRO A 833 33.13 -25.35 6.55
N GLY A 834 32.89 -24.74 7.71
CA GLY A 834 32.59 -25.45 8.95
C GLY A 834 31.09 -25.79 9.05
N ASP A 835 30.76 -26.78 9.88
CA ASP A 835 29.38 -27.26 10.00
C ASP A 835 28.47 -26.23 10.70
N ILE A 836 27.25 -26.10 10.18
CA ILE A 836 26.19 -25.26 10.77
C ILE A 836 25.14 -26.09 11.52
N THR A 837 24.60 -25.53 12.60
CA THR A 837 23.58 -26.16 13.45
C THR A 837 22.47 -25.17 13.84
N GLY A 838 21.42 -25.67 14.49
CA GLY A 838 20.32 -24.88 15.03
C GLY A 838 19.08 -24.82 14.12
N SER A 839 18.07 -24.07 14.53
CA SER A 839 16.74 -24.01 13.88
C SER A 839 16.28 -22.60 13.54
N ALA A 840 17.22 -21.64 13.54
CA ALA A 840 16.89 -20.24 13.27
C ALA A 840 16.21 -20.02 11.91
N THR A 841 15.35 -19.01 11.80
CA THR A 841 15.09 -18.44 10.48
C THR A 841 16.30 -17.63 10.04
N LEU A 842 16.94 -18.00 8.93
CA LEU A 842 18.04 -17.27 8.32
C LEU A 842 17.53 -16.33 7.24
N ARG A 843 17.73 -15.02 7.43
CA ARG A 843 17.40 -13.99 6.45
C ARG A 843 18.66 -13.53 5.74
N MET A 844 18.68 -13.64 4.41
CA MET A 844 19.79 -13.18 3.56
C MET A 844 19.30 -11.98 2.75
N THR A 845 19.71 -10.77 3.11
CA THR A 845 19.10 -9.52 2.59
C THR A 845 19.90 -8.79 1.51
N ASP A 846 21.18 -9.15 1.32
CA ASP A 846 22.12 -8.47 0.42
C ASP A 846 22.42 -9.31 -0.84
N MET A 847 23.10 -8.73 -1.83
CA MET A 847 23.32 -9.34 -3.15
C MET A 847 24.40 -10.44 -3.19
N GLY A 848 25.35 -10.45 -2.25
CA GLY A 848 26.42 -11.46 -2.21
C GLY A 848 25.88 -12.79 -1.70
N TRP A 849 26.32 -13.91 -2.28
CA TRP A 849 25.85 -15.20 -1.80
C TRP A 849 26.54 -15.64 -0.51
N VAL A 850 25.79 -16.34 0.32
CA VAL A 850 26.32 -17.08 1.47
C VAL A 850 26.41 -18.55 1.10
N SER A 851 27.61 -19.13 1.22
CA SER A 851 27.88 -20.51 0.81
C SER A 851 28.14 -21.40 2.02
N PHE A 852 27.33 -22.45 2.15
CA PHE A 852 27.46 -23.45 3.21
C PHE A 852 28.13 -24.72 2.64
N ALA A 853 29.35 -25.01 3.08
CA ALA A 853 30.19 -26.08 2.56
C ALA A 853 30.71 -27.04 3.63
N GLY A 854 30.09 -27.01 4.82
CA GLY A 854 30.30 -28.02 5.88
C GLY A 854 30.05 -29.44 5.38
N THR A 855 30.66 -30.41 6.06
CA THR A 855 30.53 -31.83 5.70
C THR A 855 29.37 -32.50 6.43
N ASN A 856 28.95 -31.95 7.58
CA ASN A 856 27.93 -32.53 8.44
C ASN A 856 26.98 -31.46 9.02
N ASN A 857 26.37 -30.66 8.13
CA ASN A 857 25.39 -29.65 8.52
C ASN A 857 24.15 -30.31 9.13
N SER A 858 23.74 -29.87 10.32
CA SER A 858 22.54 -30.36 11.02
C SER A 858 21.48 -29.28 11.22
N TYR A 859 21.64 -28.12 10.59
CA TYR A 859 20.68 -27.01 10.59
C TYR A 859 19.28 -27.45 10.09
N GLN A 860 18.23 -27.01 10.80
CA GLN A 860 16.82 -27.38 10.58
C GLN A 860 15.89 -26.18 10.37
N GLY A 861 16.44 -24.97 10.25
CA GLY A 861 15.64 -23.74 10.18
C GLY A 861 15.20 -23.36 8.76
N ARG A 862 14.30 -22.37 8.70
CA ARG A 862 13.81 -21.76 7.44
C ARG A 862 14.81 -20.75 6.88
N VAL A 863 14.95 -20.66 5.56
CA VAL A 863 15.75 -19.61 4.90
C VAL A 863 14.87 -18.65 4.11
N GLN A 864 15.10 -17.34 4.28
CA GLN A 864 14.48 -16.27 3.52
C GLN A 864 15.53 -15.56 2.68
N LEU A 865 15.34 -15.58 1.38
CA LEU A 865 16.13 -14.84 0.40
C LEU A 865 15.42 -13.52 0.13
N GLU A 866 15.99 -12.46 0.67
CA GLU A 866 15.40 -11.12 0.77
C GLU A 866 16.21 -10.05 0.03
N GLY A 867 15.65 -8.85 -0.07
CA GLY A 867 16.26 -7.75 -0.81
C GLY A 867 16.09 -7.90 -2.32
N SER A 868 16.90 -7.19 -3.11
CA SER A 868 16.81 -7.22 -4.57
C SER A 868 17.35 -8.52 -5.19
N TRP A 869 18.29 -9.20 -4.52
CA TRP A 869 19.00 -10.38 -5.03
C TRP A 869 19.53 -11.32 -3.93
N GLY A 870 18.77 -11.56 -2.86
CA GLY A 870 19.21 -12.47 -1.79
C GLY A 870 19.62 -13.84 -2.35
N ALA A 871 20.84 -14.28 -2.07
CA ALA A 871 21.42 -15.46 -2.69
C ALA A 871 22.08 -16.41 -1.68
N MET A 872 21.89 -17.72 -1.88
CA MET A 872 22.55 -18.75 -1.09
C MET A 872 23.10 -19.86 -1.98
N MET A 873 24.20 -20.49 -1.53
CA MET A 873 24.74 -21.69 -2.15
C MET A 873 24.89 -22.80 -1.12
N ILE A 874 24.39 -23.98 -1.46
CA ILE A 874 24.62 -25.21 -0.72
C ILE A 874 25.68 -26.01 -1.45
N GLY A 875 26.77 -26.30 -0.75
CA GLY A 875 27.93 -27.02 -1.26
C GLY A 875 28.89 -26.15 -2.07
N ASP A 876 30.07 -26.71 -2.32
CA ASP A 876 31.17 -26.06 -3.05
C ASP A 876 31.68 -26.89 -4.24
N GLY A 877 30.97 -27.96 -4.56
CA GLY A 877 31.36 -28.92 -5.59
C GLY A 877 32.19 -30.10 -5.05
N THR A 878 32.85 -29.96 -3.90
CA THR A 878 33.48 -31.09 -3.20
C THR A 878 32.57 -31.62 -2.10
N ASN A 879 32.09 -30.72 -1.25
CA ASN A 879 31.18 -31.02 -0.15
C ASN A 879 29.76 -30.57 -0.52
N PHE A 880 28.77 -31.39 -0.15
CA PHE A 880 27.36 -31.03 -0.23
C PHE A 880 26.64 -31.62 0.98
N SER A 881 26.24 -30.76 1.92
CA SER A 881 25.56 -31.16 3.15
C SER A 881 24.47 -30.15 3.48
N TRP A 882 23.21 -30.59 3.51
CA TRP A 882 22.05 -29.78 3.91
C TRP A 882 20.99 -30.69 4.50
N ALA A 883 20.62 -30.46 5.76
CA ALA A 883 19.68 -31.30 6.49
C ALA A 883 18.32 -30.63 6.74
N SER A 884 18.17 -29.34 6.40
CA SER A 884 16.95 -28.61 6.74
C SER A 884 15.77 -29.07 5.89
N THR A 885 14.59 -29.01 6.51
CA THR A 885 13.27 -29.18 5.89
C THR A 885 12.35 -27.99 6.19
N GLY A 886 12.91 -26.91 6.76
CA GLY A 886 12.17 -25.72 7.20
C GLY A 886 11.69 -24.80 6.06
N GLY A 887 12.08 -25.08 4.82
CA GLY A 887 11.73 -24.32 3.62
C GLY A 887 12.72 -23.19 3.31
N ILE A 888 12.95 -22.98 2.02
CA ILE A 888 13.68 -21.85 1.44
C ILE A 888 12.68 -21.03 0.63
N VAL A 889 12.62 -19.72 0.89
CA VAL A 889 11.68 -18.82 0.21
C VAL A 889 12.40 -17.65 -0.45
N GLY A 890 12.07 -17.34 -1.70
CA GLY A 890 12.34 -16.05 -2.32
C GLY A 890 11.25 -15.03 -2.01
N THR A 891 11.58 -13.84 -1.51
CA THR A 891 10.57 -12.80 -1.19
C THR A 891 10.17 -11.98 -2.43
N ALA A 892 9.34 -10.94 -2.27
CA ALA A 892 8.66 -10.22 -3.34
C ALA A 892 9.57 -9.71 -4.49
N THR A 893 10.86 -9.42 -4.25
CA THR A 893 11.78 -8.94 -5.29
C THR A 893 12.41 -10.05 -6.13
N ARG A 894 13.18 -10.98 -5.54
CA ARG A 894 13.84 -12.18 -6.13
C ARG A 894 14.71 -12.90 -5.09
N GLY A 895 14.82 -14.24 -5.15
CA GLY A 895 15.79 -15.04 -4.38
C GLY A 895 16.52 -16.09 -5.22
N TRP A 896 17.83 -16.29 -5.01
CA TRP A 896 18.66 -17.23 -5.79
C TRP A 896 19.18 -18.38 -4.92
N LEU A 897 18.83 -19.62 -5.27
CA LEU A 897 19.29 -20.84 -4.60
C LEU A 897 20.21 -21.62 -5.54
N TYR A 898 21.46 -21.81 -5.13
CA TYR A 898 22.44 -22.63 -5.82
C TYR A 898 22.66 -23.97 -5.11
N LEU A 899 22.64 -25.06 -5.86
CA LEU A 899 23.01 -26.40 -5.40
C LEU A 899 24.27 -26.84 -6.13
N ASN A 900 25.41 -26.89 -5.45
CA ASN A 900 26.72 -27.17 -6.06
C ASN A 900 27.35 -28.45 -5.49
N ASN A 901 27.26 -29.54 -6.24
CA ASN A 901 27.71 -30.87 -5.82
C ASN A 901 28.57 -31.56 -6.89
N GLY A 902 29.60 -32.29 -6.43
CA GLY A 902 30.46 -33.12 -7.29
C GLY A 902 30.06 -34.60 -7.35
N ALA A 903 29.37 -35.09 -6.31
CA ALA A 903 28.86 -36.46 -6.21
C ALA A 903 27.33 -36.48 -6.10
N ASP A 904 26.72 -37.66 -6.22
CA ASP A 904 25.27 -37.81 -6.09
C ASP A 904 24.78 -37.39 -4.70
N ALA A 905 23.77 -36.54 -4.67
CA ALA A 905 23.17 -36.01 -3.45
C ALA A 905 21.65 -35.86 -3.61
N THR A 906 20.97 -35.75 -2.47
CA THR A 906 19.52 -35.50 -2.40
C THR A 906 19.27 -34.15 -1.75
N PHE A 907 18.41 -33.36 -2.36
CA PHE A 907 17.90 -32.11 -1.79
C PHE A 907 16.45 -32.36 -1.32
N ALA A 908 16.26 -32.36 0.00
CA ALA A 908 14.98 -32.71 0.65
C ALA A 908 14.21 -31.51 1.21
N ASP A 909 14.74 -30.30 1.05
CA ASP A 909 14.06 -29.06 1.45
C ASP A 909 13.16 -28.54 0.31
N THR A 910 12.32 -27.54 0.56
CA THR A 910 11.47 -26.93 -0.47
C THR A 910 11.99 -25.55 -0.87
N PHE A 911 11.92 -25.21 -2.15
CA PHE A 911 12.13 -23.84 -2.63
C PHE A 911 10.82 -23.24 -3.16
N SER A 912 10.45 -22.06 -2.66
CA SER A 912 9.17 -21.40 -2.90
C SER A 912 9.30 -19.88 -3.07
N GLY A 913 8.21 -19.19 -3.42
CA GLY A 913 8.19 -17.73 -3.57
C GLY A 913 8.86 -17.25 -4.87
N ASN A 914 9.36 -16.02 -4.96
CA ASN A 914 9.94 -15.52 -6.23
C ASN A 914 11.44 -15.86 -6.32
N GLY A 915 11.87 -16.70 -7.26
CA GLY A 915 13.29 -17.05 -7.31
C GLY A 915 13.75 -18.04 -8.37
N ILE A 916 15.08 -18.22 -8.44
CA ILE A 916 15.76 -19.11 -9.39
C ILE A 916 16.46 -20.23 -8.62
N LEU A 917 16.18 -21.47 -9.00
CA LEU A 917 16.94 -22.66 -8.59
C LEU A 917 18.02 -22.96 -9.62
N THR A 918 19.29 -22.95 -9.21
CA THR A 918 20.43 -23.23 -10.08
C THR A 918 21.19 -24.46 -9.62
N LYS A 919 21.27 -25.48 -10.46
CA LYS A 919 22.10 -26.67 -10.26
C LYS A 919 23.49 -26.46 -10.89
N LYS A 920 24.53 -26.62 -10.08
CA LYS A 920 25.96 -26.56 -10.45
C LYS A 920 26.68 -27.85 -10.09
N GLY A 921 27.92 -27.98 -10.56
CA GLY A 921 28.78 -29.13 -10.30
C GLY A 921 28.39 -30.36 -11.12
N LEU A 922 29.33 -31.30 -11.27
CA LEU A 922 29.20 -32.42 -12.20
C LEU A 922 28.33 -33.58 -11.67
N GLY A 923 28.00 -33.61 -10.38
CA GLY A 923 27.23 -34.69 -9.76
C GLY A 923 25.72 -34.60 -10.02
N THR A 924 24.97 -35.57 -9.48
CA THR A 924 23.50 -35.61 -9.54
C THR A 924 22.88 -34.96 -8.29
N ILE A 925 21.88 -34.10 -8.44
CA ILE A 925 20.96 -33.72 -7.35
C ILE A 925 19.60 -34.32 -7.62
N THR A 926 19.11 -35.14 -6.68
CA THR A 926 17.74 -35.62 -6.67
C THR A 926 16.86 -34.69 -5.83
N LEU A 927 15.83 -34.09 -6.42
CA LEU A 927 14.84 -33.27 -5.73
C LEU A 927 13.81 -34.18 -5.07
N ALA A 928 13.87 -34.32 -3.75
CA ALA A 928 12.96 -35.22 -3.00
C ALA A 928 11.62 -34.55 -2.61
N THR A 929 11.41 -33.30 -3.01
CA THR A 929 10.22 -32.50 -2.73
C THR A 929 9.83 -31.70 -3.98
N ALA A 930 8.55 -31.33 -4.07
CA ALA A 930 8.05 -30.45 -5.10
C ALA A 930 8.39 -28.99 -4.75
N ASN A 931 8.96 -28.25 -5.71
CA ASN A 931 9.31 -26.85 -5.56
C ASN A 931 8.23 -25.96 -6.18
N THR A 932 8.05 -24.76 -5.65
CA THR A 932 6.98 -23.81 -6.02
C THR A 932 7.50 -22.39 -6.27
N HIS A 933 8.78 -22.25 -6.61
CA HIS A 933 9.40 -20.96 -6.94
C HIS A 933 8.91 -20.40 -8.28
N ALA A 934 8.53 -19.13 -8.30
CA ALA A 934 7.70 -18.47 -9.30
C ALA A 934 8.24 -17.09 -9.77
N ASN A 935 7.50 -16.48 -10.69
CA ASN A 935 7.53 -15.07 -11.10
C ASN A 935 8.83 -14.57 -11.73
N LEU A 936 9.55 -15.42 -12.46
CA LEU A 936 10.67 -15.01 -13.31
C LEU A 936 10.55 -15.61 -14.71
N PRO A 937 11.14 -14.98 -15.75
CA PRO A 937 11.18 -15.58 -17.08
C PRO A 937 11.88 -16.94 -17.11
N THR A 938 12.83 -17.15 -16.18
CA THR A 938 13.55 -18.41 -15.96
C THR A 938 13.49 -18.72 -14.47
N ASN A 939 12.98 -19.90 -14.12
CA ASN A 939 12.84 -20.33 -12.72
C ASN A 939 13.86 -21.42 -12.34
N THR A 940 14.34 -22.22 -13.30
CA THR A 940 15.31 -23.27 -13.03
C THR A 940 16.41 -23.27 -14.07
N VAL A 941 17.65 -23.34 -13.61
CA VAL A 941 18.85 -23.42 -14.45
C VAL A 941 19.65 -24.66 -14.05
N VAL A 942 20.04 -25.48 -15.03
CA VAL A 942 21.00 -26.56 -14.83
C VAL A 942 22.24 -26.22 -15.62
N GLU A 943 23.26 -25.71 -14.93
CA GLU A 943 24.51 -25.30 -15.58
C GLU A 943 25.37 -26.52 -15.96
N ALA A 944 25.44 -27.53 -15.09
CA ALA A 944 26.24 -28.73 -15.25
C ALA A 944 25.69 -29.92 -14.41
N GLY A 945 26.12 -31.13 -14.78
CA GLY A 945 25.72 -32.36 -14.09
C GLY A 945 24.24 -32.72 -14.33
N MET A 946 23.64 -33.43 -13.38
CA MET A 946 22.26 -33.91 -13.50
C MET A 946 21.36 -33.35 -12.40
N LEU A 947 20.18 -32.85 -12.78
CA LEU A 947 19.06 -32.58 -11.88
C LEU A 947 18.01 -33.68 -12.09
N ARG A 948 17.66 -34.42 -11.04
CA ARG A 948 16.79 -35.60 -11.09
C ARG A 948 15.51 -35.40 -10.28
N TYR A 949 14.38 -35.86 -10.80
CA TYR A 949 13.13 -35.90 -10.05
C TYR A 949 13.15 -37.05 -9.03
N GLY A 950 12.93 -36.72 -7.76
CA GLY A 950 12.66 -37.70 -6.71
C GLY A 950 11.17 -37.88 -6.42
N VAL A 951 10.35 -36.93 -6.87
CA VAL A 951 8.89 -36.89 -6.70
C VAL A 951 8.21 -36.37 -7.96
N ALA A 952 6.89 -36.58 -8.08
CA ALA A 952 6.08 -35.94 -9.11
C ALA A 952 6.17 -34.41 -9.03
N ASP A 953 6.18 -33.74 -10.19
CA ASP A 953 6.17 -32.28 -10.30
C ASP A 953 7.26 -31.59 -9.46
N ALA A 954 8.47 -32.18 -9.45
CA ALA A 954 9.60 -31.67 -8.67
C ALA A 954 9.98 -30.22 -9.05
N LEU A 955 9.71 -29.81 -10.30
CA LEU A 955 9.83 -28.44 -10.78
C LEU A 955 8.45 -27.84 -11.06
N PRO A 956 8.22 -26.56 -10.74
CA PRO A 956 6.93 -25.93 -10.91
C PRO A 956 6.60 -25.59 -12.37
N HIS A 957 5.31 -25.62 -12.71
CA HIS A 957 4.78 -25.23 -14.02
C HIS A 957 3.36 -24.63 -13.87
N GLY A 958 2.84 -23.97 -14.91
CA GLY A 958 1.56 -23.26 -14.92
C GLY A 958 1.69 -21.73 -14.89
N ALA A 959 0.57 -21.04 -14.66
CA ALA A 959 0.53 -19.57 -14.64
C ALA A 959 1.45 -19.00 -13.54
N GLY A 960 2.28 -18.03 -13.92
CA GLY A 960 3.22 -17.36 -12.99
C GLY A 960 4.57 -18.07 -12.82
N TYR A 961 4.83 -19.20 -13.47
CA TYR A 961 6.13 -19.87 -13.46
C TYR A 961 6.94 -19.56 -14.74
N GLY A 962 8.26 -19.77 -14.71
CA GLY A 962 9.20 -19.52 -15.80
C GLY A 962 9.70 -20.77 -16.49
N VAL A 963 10.63 -20.62 -17.42
CA VAL A 963 11.24 -21.74 -18.16
C VAL A 963 12.30 -22.50 -17.36
N VAL A 964 12.61 -23.72 -17.81
CA VAL A 964 13.78 -24.50 -17.38
C VAL A 964 14.87 -24.38 -18.44
N ASP A 965 16.05 -23.90 -18.03
CA ASP A 965 17.22 -23.69 -18.89
C ASP A 965 18.30 -24.75 -18.65
N LEU A 966 18.74 -25.44 -19.70
CA LEU A 966 19.72 -26.52 -19.63
C LEU A 966 21.00 -26.18 -20.38
N GLY A 967 22.13 -26.07 -19.66
CA GLY A 967 23.46 -25.91 -20.24
C GLY A 967 23.86 -27.08 -21.16
N GLY A 968 24.79 -26.86 -22.09
CA GLY A 968 25.15 -27.81 -23.17
C GLY A 968 25.71 -29.17 -22.75
N GLY A 969 25.96 -29.40 -21.46
CA GLY A 969 26.34 -30.70 -20.88
C GLY A 969 25.48 -31.10 -19.66
N ALA A 970 24.40 -30.36 -19.41
CA ALA A 970 23.49 -30.61 -18.31
C ALA A 970 22.43 -31.65 -18.66
N VAL A 971 21.97 -32.40 -17.65
CA VAL A 971 20.91 -33.39 -17.78
C VAL A 971 19.76 -33.08 -16.83
N LEU A 972 18.54 -33.06 -17.33
CA LEU A 972 17.31 -33.13 -16.55
C LEU A 972 16.74 -34.55 -16.65
N ASP A 973 16.75 -35.28 -15.55
CA ASP A 973 16.24 -36.65 -15.47
C ASP A 973 14.88 -36.70 -14.78
N ILE A 974 13.81 -36.97 -15.52
CA ILE A 974 12.44 -37.04 -14.97
C ILE A 974 12.17 -38.37 -14.25
N ASN A 975 13.10 -39.34 -14.30
CA ASN A 975 13.18 -40.50 -13.40
C ASN A 975 11.84 -41.21 -13.10
N GLY A 976 11.11 -41.62 -14.14
CA GLY A 976 9.87 -42.36 -14.01
C GLY A 976 8.61 -41.51 -13.88
N TRP A 977 8.73 -40.18 -13.79
CA TRP A 977 7.63 -39.23 -13.67
C TRP A 977 7.32 -38.55 -15.00
N ALA A 978 6.04 -38.22 -15.24
CA ALA A 978 5.68 -37.34 -16.36
C ALA A 978 6.29 -35.95 -16.12
N GLY A 979 6.81 -35.32 -17.17
CA GLY A 979 7.44 -34.01 -17.07
C GLY A 979 6.59 -32.92 -17.74
N THR A 980 6.17 -31.90 -16.99
CA THR A 980 5.47 -30.74 -17.54
C THR A 980 6.30 -29.48 -17.32
N PHE A 981 6.51 -28.69 -18.38
CA PHE A 981 7.33 -27.49 -18.35
C PHE A 981 6.62 -26.31 -19.02
N ASN A 982 6.73 -25.12 -18.43
CA ASN A 982 6.30 -23.88 -19.08
C ASN A 982 7.09 -23.65 -20.37
N GLY A 983 8.40 -23.85 -20.31
CA GLY A 983 9.26 -23.85 -21.47
C GLY A 983 10.56 -24.58 -21.18
N LEU A 984 11.18 -25.07 -22.25
CA LEU A 984 12.54 -25.62 -22.23
C LEU A 984 13.44 -24.73 -23.07
N THR A 985 14.63 -24.41 -22.55
CA THR A 985 15.68 -23.67 -23.26
C THR A 985 17.06 -24.31 -23.08
N GLY A 986 18.00 -23.92 -23.94
CA GLY A 986 19.38 -24.37 -23.88
C GLY A 986 19.66 -25.67 -24.65
N GLY A 987 20.87 -26.20 -24.47
CA GLY A 987 21.45 -27.30 -25.26
C GLY A 987 21.61 -28.63 -24.54
N GLY A 988 21.10 -28.76 -23.30
CA GLY A 988 21.25 -29.97 -22.49
C GLY A 988 20.37 -31.15 -22.92
N CYS A 989 20.28 -32.17 -22.07
CA CYS A 989 19.53 -33.40 -22.33
C CYS A 989 18.38 -33.57 -21.33
N VAL A 990 17.16 -33.84 -21.80
CA VAL A 990 16.07 -34.37 -20.96
C VAL A 990 16.03 -35.89 -21.14
N THR A 991 16.00 -36.64 -20.05
CA THR A 991 16.02 -38.10 -20.06
C THR A 991 15.07 -38.71 -19.04
N ASN A 992 14.77 -40.00 -19.20
CA ASN A 992 14.14 -40.83 -18.18
C ASN A 992 15.03 -42.04 -17.89
N SER A 993 15.71 -42.04 -16.74
CA SER A 993 16.62 -43.12 -16.34
C SER A 993 15.94 -44.46 -16.05
N THR A 994 14.62 -44.50 -15.87
CA THR A 994 13.87 -45.77 -15.67
C THR A 994 13.67 -46.57 -16.96
N GLY A 995 13.93 -45.96 -18.13
CA GLY A 995 13.84 -46.63 -19.43
C GLY A 995 12.41 -46.91 -19.92
N THR A 996 11.37 -46.44 -19.23
CA THR A 996 9.97 -46.50 -19.66
C THR A 996 9.62 -45.33 -20.56
N ALA A 997 8.70 -45.54 -21.51
CA ALA A 997 8.18 -44.45 -22.35
C ALA A 997 7.37 -43.48 -21.48
N LEU A 998 7.68 -42.18 -21.54
CA LEU A 998 7.03 -41.13 -20.76
C LEU A 998 6.82 -39.88 -21.60
N GLU A 999 5.74 -39.16 -21.30
CA GLU A 999 5.41 -37.89 -21.94
C GLU A 999 6.15 -36.73 -21.29
N VAL A 1000 6.72 -35.88 -22.15
CA VAL A 1000 7.19 -34.54 -21.80
C VAL A 1000 6.25 -33.52 -22.44
N GLN A 1001 5.59 -32.74 -21.60
CA GLN A 1001 4.74 -31.63 -22.00
C GLN A 1001 5.51 -30.31 -21.90
N VAL A 1002 5.48 -29.49 -22.95
CA VAL A 1002 6.16 -28.19 -22.99
C VAL A 1002 5.19 -27.11 -23.45
N GLY A 1003 5.19 -25.95 -22.79
CA GLY A 1003 4.37 -24.80 -23.18
C GLY A 1003 3.19 -24.54 -22.25
N SER A 1004 3.21 -24.96 -20.98
CA SER A 1004 2.09 -24.79 -20.03
C SER A 1004 1.76 -23.34 -19.62
N ASP A 1005 2.40 -22.34 -20.23
CA ASP A 1005 2.19 -20.92 -19.96
C ASP A 1005 2.10 -20.04 -21.22
N THR A 1006 2.27 -18.74 -21.01
CA THR A 1006 2.28 -17.72 -22.06
C THR A 1006 3.67 -17.19 -22.41
N LEU A 1007 4.75 -17.97 -22.26
CA LEU A 1007 6.10 -17.63 -22.74
C LEU A 1007 6.49 -18.41 -24.00
N ASP A 1008 7.27 -17.78 -24.88
CA ASP A 1008 7.94 -18.48 -25.98
C ASP A 1008 9.25 -19.11 -25.45
N SER A 1009 9.59 -20.34 -25.87
CA SER A 1009 10.85 -20.99 -25.51
C SER A 1009 11.53 -21.66 -26.70
N SER A 1010 12.86 -21.82 -26.64
CA SER A 1010 13.67 -22.40 -27.72
C SER A 1010 14.70 -23.38 -27.17
N PHE A 1011 14.58 -24.65 -27.54
CA PHE A 1011 15.43 -25.74 -27.08
C PHE A 1011 16.31 -26.27 -28.20
N SER A 1012 17.62 -26.25 -28.01
CA SER A 1012 18.62 -26.81 -28.93
C SER A 1012 19.23 -28.11 -28.43
N GLY A 1013 18.70 -28.63 -27.32
CA GLY A 1013 19.17 -29.84 -26.67
C GLY A 1013 18.51 -31.10 -27.19
N ARG A 1014 18.70 -32.20 -26.45
CA ARG A 1014 18.20 -33.54 -26.80
C ARG A 1014 17.10 -33.98 -25.85
N LEU A 1015 16.00 -34.49 -26.38
CA LEU A 1015 15.07 -35.35 -25.63
C LEU A 1015 15.50 -36.81 -25.88
N ALA A 1016 15.80 -37.58 -24.83
CA ALA A 1016 16.30 -38.95 -24.96
C ALA A 1016 15.17 -39.97 -25.19
N PRO A 1017 15.31 -40.97 -26.09
CA PRO A 1017 14.39 -42.10 -26.13
C PRO A 1017 14.37 -42.84 -24.78
N PRO A 1018 13.22 -43.38 -24.33
CA PRO A 1018 11.93 -43.47 -25.05
C PRO A 1018 10.94 -42.34 -24.69
N LEU A 1019 11.41 -41.12 -24.41
CA LEU A 1019 10.50 -39.99 -24.17
C LEU A 1019 9.60 -39.70 -25.39
N THR A 1020 8.50 -38.99 -25.16
CA THR A 1020 7.56 -38.50 -26.19
C THR A 1020 7.30 -37.03 -25.94
N LEU A 1021 6.89 -36.25 -26.95
CA LEU A 1021 6.75 -34.79 -26.83
C LEU A 1021 5.31 -34.35 -27.11
N THR A 1022 4.72 -33.61 -26.17
CA THR A 1022 3.45 -32.91 -26.37
C THR A 1022 3.64 -31.40 -26.17
N LYS A 1023 3.44 -30.63 -27.24
CA LYS A 1023 3.40 -29.17 -27.18
C LYS A 1023 2.01 -28.71 -26.73
N ILE A 1024 1.95 -28.08 -25.57
CA ILE A 1024 0.74 -27.53 -24.93
C ILE A 1024 0.80 -25.99 -24.86
N GLY A 1025 -0.31 -25.37 -24.45
CA GLY A 1025 -0.47 -23.91 -24.31
C GLY A 1025 -0.28 -23.07 -25.57
N THR A 1026 -0.55 -21.78 -25.47
CA THR A 1026 -0.85 -20.94 -26.65
C THR A 1026 0.36 -20.35 -27.36
N ARG A 1027 1.56 -20.40 -26.74
CA ARG A 1027 2.78 -19.77 -27.26
C ARG A 1027 3.61 -20.67 -28.16
N ARG A 1028 4.73 -20.14 -28.67
CA ARG A 1028 5.66 -20.86 -29.54
C ARG A 1028 6.69 -21.65 -28.72
N PHE A 1029 6.84 -22.93 -29.05
CA PHE A 1029 8.01 -23.72 -28.64
C PHE A 1029 8.86 -24.01 -29.88
N THR A 1030 10.12 -23.58 -29.88
CA THR A 1030 11.05 -23.78 -30.99
C THR A 1030 12.00 -24.93 -30.70
N LEU A 1031 12.03 -25.94 -31.57
CA LEU A 1031 13.08 -26.94 -31.61
C LEU A 1031 14.18 -26.47 -32.55
N ASN A 1032 15.38 -26.29 -32.01
CA ASN A 1032 16.55 -25.77 -32.69
C ASN A 1032 17.71 -26.78 -32.60
N HIS A 1033 17.46 -28.02 -33.01
CA HIS A 1033 18.46 -29.08 -33.00
C HIS A 1033 18.30 -30.02 -34.20
N THR A 1034 19.39 -30.69 -34.57
CA THR A 1034 19.42 -31.69 -35.65
C THR A 1034 19.16 -33.11 -35.16
N CYS A 1035 19.12 -33.33 -33.84
CA CYS A 1035 18.78 -34.64 -33.28
C CYS A 1035 17.32 -35.01 -33.61
N PRO A 1036 17.01 -36.28 -33.94
CA PRO A 1036 15.63 -36.72 -34.10
C PRO A 1036 14.82 -36.45 -32.83
N THR A 1037 13.65 -35.82 -32.99
CA THR A 1037 12.73 -35.61 -31.86
C THR A 1037 12.08 -36.94 -31.51
N PRO A 1038 12.03 -37.36 -30.23
CA PRO A 1038 11.36 -38.58 -29.84
C PRO A 1038 9.86 -38.56 -30.14
N GLU A 1039 9.30 -39.75 -30.38
CA GLU A 1039 7.97 -39.91 -30.94
C GLU A 1039 7.07 -40.81 -30.10
N PRO A 1040 5.73 -40.60 -30.14
CA PRO A 1040 5.00 -39.63 -30.97
C PRO A 1040 5.19 -38.16 -30.56
N VAL A 1041 4.95 -37.25 -31.53
CA VAL A 1041 4.89 -35.80 -31.30
C VAL A 1041 3.46 -35.29 -31.47
N THR A 1042 2.94 -34.62 -30.45
CA THR A 1042 1.59 -34.03 -30.44
C THR A 1042 1.69 -32.51 -30.26
N VAL A 1043 0.92 -31.73 -31.03
CA VAL A 1043 0.75 -30.29 -30.86
C VAL A 1043 -0.70 -30.03 -30.46
N ALA A 1044 -0.94 -29.95 -29.16
CA ALA A 1044 -2.26 -29.77 -28.57
C ALA A 1044 -2.73 -28.31 -28.61
N ALA A 1045 -1.81 -27.34 -28.55
CA ALA A 1045 -2.10 -25.91 -28.65
C ALA A 1045 -0.88 -25.08 -29.07
N GLY A 1046 -1.15 -23.87 -29.59
CA GLY A 1046 -0.10 -22.91 -29.98
C GLY A 1046 0.73 -23.39 -31.18
N THR A 1047 1.99 -22.98 -31.22
CA THR A 1047 2.90 -23.27 -32.35
C THR A 1047 4.09 -24.12 -31.90
N LEU A 1048 4.31 -25.27 -32.55
CA LEU A 1048 5.59 -25.97 -32.54
C LEU A 1048 6.42 -25.48 -33.74
N ALA A 1049 7.52 -24.79 -33.49
CA ALA A 1049 8.38 -24.25 -34.54
C ALA A 1049 9.64 -25.11 -34.68
N LEU A 1050 10.06 -25.42 -35.91
CA LEU A 1050 11.18 -26.32 -36.21
C LEU A 1050 12.24 -25.56 -37.00
N ASN A 1051 13.47 -25.48 -36.51
CA ASN A 1051 14.57 -24.89 -37.28
C ASN A 1051 15.04 -25.84 -38.41
N VAL A 1052 15.79 -25.31 -39.37
CA VAL A 1052 16.34 -26.07 -40.51
C VAL A 1052 17.14 -27.27 -40.00
N GLY A 1053 16.75 -28.48 -40.44
CA GLY A 1053 17.42 -29.74 -40.09
C GLY A 1053 16.80 -30.51 -38.91
N THR A 1054 15.77 -29.99 -38.24
CA THR A 1054 15.00 -30.76 -37.24
C THR A 1054 14.06 -31.75 -37.92
N ALA A 1055 14.24 -33.05 -37.64
CA ALA A 1055 13.41 -34.11 -38.23
C ALA A 1055 12.31 -34.59 -37.27
N LEU A 1056 11.09 -34.73 -37.81
CA LEU A 1056 9.96 -35.46 -37.23
C LEU A 1056 9.70 -36.66 -38.15
N THR A 1057 10.04 -37.86 -37.71
CA THR A 1057 10.28 -39.03 -38.57
C THR A 1057 9.06 -39.93 -38.80
N ASN A 1058 8.02 -39.91 -37.95
CA ASN A 1058 6.80 -40.74 -38.06
C ASN A 1058 5.50 -39.93 -37.85
N GLY A 1059 5.44 -38.71 -38.37
CA GLY A 1059 4.21 -37.89 -38.39
C GLY A 1059 3.93 -37.11 -37.10
N VAL A 1060 3.08 -36.09 -37.19
CA VAL A 1060 2.72 -35.18 -36.09
C VAL A 1060 1.21 -35.15 -35.92
N THR A 1061 0.72 -35.28 -34.69
CA THR A 1061 -0.69 -35.06 -34.39
C THR A 1061 -0.91 -33.59 -34.05
N ILE A 1062 -1.75 -32.87 -34.80
CA ILE A 1062 -2.01 -31.44 -34.62
C ILE A 1062 -3.49 -31.24 -34.26
N ALA A 1063 -3.77 -30.66 -33.10
CA ALA A 1063 -5.13 -30.34 -32.66
C ALA A 1063 -5.73 -29.14 -33.42
N GLN A 1064 -7.05 -29.00 -33.39
CA GLN A 1064 -7.75 -27.88 -34.03
C GLN A 1064 -7.25 -26.54 -33.48
N GLY A 1065 -6.76 -25.66 -34.36
CA GLY A 1065 -6.22 -24.34 -34.00
C GLY A 1065 -4.75 -24.34 -33.55
N ALA A 1066 -4.08 -25.50 -33.47
CA ALA A 1066 -2.64 -25.59 -33.27
C ALA A 1066 -1.87 -25.57 -34.61
N THR A 1067 -0.58 -25.23 -34.58
CA THR A 1067 0.25 -25.08 -35.78
C THR A 1067 1.62 -25.73 -35.62
N VAL A 1068 2.12 -26.37 -36.67
CA VAL A 1068 3.55 -26.68 -36.83
C VAL A 1068 4.13 -25.71 -37.86
N GLN A 1069 5.21 -25.02 -37.51
CA GLN A 1069 5.87 -24.01 -38.35
C GLN A 1069 7.31 -24.43 -38.65
N ALA A 1070 7.72 -24.49 -39.91
CA ALA A 1070 9.14 -24.57 -40.26
C ALA A 1070 9.76 -23.16 -40.24
N LEU A 1071 10.76 -22.94 -39.38
CA LEU A 1071 11.58 -21.74 -39.33
C LEU A 1071 12.76 -21.94 -40.29
N GLY A 1072 12.85 -21.12 -41.33
CA GLY A 1072 14.03 -21.07 -42.20
C GLY A 1072 13.78 -21.15 -43.71
N TYR A 1073 12.55 -21.34 -44.19
CA TYR A 1073 12.23 -21.15 -45.61
C TYR A 1073 10.90 -20.42 -45.78
N GLN A 1074 10.95 -19.13 -46.15
CA GLN A 1074 9.86 -18.44 -46.84
C GLN A 1074 10.01 -18.77 -48.33
N GLY A 1075 8.99 -19.35 -48.96
CA GLY A 1075 9.01 -19.72 -50.38
C GLY A 1075 9.72 -21.04 -50.71
N LEU A 1076 10.19 -21.21 -51.95
CA LEU A 1076 10.80 -22.44 -52.47
C LEU A 1076 12.20 -22.67 -51.87
N ARG A 1077 12.63 -23.94 -51.73
CA ARG A 1077 14.01 -24.30 -51.35
C ARG A 1077 14.91 -24.21 -52.57
N GLY A 1078 15.92 -23.35 -52.52
CA GLY A 1078 16.90 -23.13 -53.57
C GLY A 1078 18.23 -23.79 -53.26
N GLU A 1079 18.72 -24.60 -54.18
CA GLU A 1079 20.02 -25.26 -54.13
C GLU A 1079 20.89 -24.70 -55.25
N TYR A 1080 22.00 -24.07 -54.88
CA TYR A 1080 22.87 -23.32 -55.78
C TYR A 1080 24.14 -24.10 -56.07
N TYR A 1081 24.48 -24.22 -57.34
CA TYR A 1081 25.62 -25.00 -57.82
C TYR A 1081 26.52 -24.09 -58.67
N ASP A 1082 27.78 -23.96 -58.28
CA ASP A 1082 28.79 -23.29 -59.09
C ASP A 1082 29.26 -24.19 -60.23
N ASP A 1083 29.74 -23.58 -61.32
CA ASP A 1083 30.30 -24.26 -62.50
C ASP A 1083 29.42 -25.41 -63.00
N ALA A 1084 28.10 -25.21 -62.92
CA ALA A 1084 27.11 -26.20 -63.31
C ALA A 1084 27.21 -26.55 -64.81
N PHE A 1085 27.83 -25.66 -65.60
CA PHE A 1085 28.02 -25.83 -67.03
C PHE A 1085 29.46 -25.50 -67.45
N THR A 1086 30.07 -26.38 -68.23
CA THR A 1086 31.43 -26.23 -68.76
C THR A 1086 31.37 -25.68 -70.19
N GLY A 1087 31.18 -24.37 -70.34
CA GLY A 1087 31.15 -23.66 -71.64
C GLY A 1087 31.57 -22.19 -71.52
N GLY A 1088 31.82 -21.53 -72.66
CA GLY A 1088 32.09 -20.07 -72.72
C GLY A 1088 30.82 -19.23 -72.51
N PRO A 1089 30.95 -17.90 -72.28
CA PRO A 1089 29.81 -17.01 -72.02
C PRO A 1089 28.85 -16.96 -73.21
N GLY A 1090 27.54 -17.12 -72.96
CA GLY A 1090 26.47 -17.17 -73.97
C GLY A 1090 26.02 -18.56 -74.43
N GLY A 1091 26.18 -19.59 -73.58
CA GLY A 1091 25.85 -20.97 -73.92
C GLY A 1091 24.37 -21.31 -73.75
N THR A 1092 23.70 -21.74 -74.83
CA THR A 1092 22.43 -22.49 -74.78
C THR A 1092 22.46 -23.57 -73.71
N TRP A 1093 21.39 -23.68 -72.91
CA TRP A 1093 21.16 -24.82 -72.02
C TRP A 1093 21.47 -26.11 -72.81
N PRO A 1094 22.31 -27.03 -72.32
CA PRO A 1094 22.70 -28.18 -73.13
C PRO A 1094 21.44 -28.97 -73.51
N ALA A 1095 21.47 -29.71 -74.61
CA ALA A 1095 20.34 -30.50 -75.14
C ALA A 1095 20.00 -31.71 -74.25
N LEU A 1096 19.83 -31.45 -72.97
CA LEU A 1096 19.39 -32.32 -71.90
C LEU A 1096 17.85 -32.29 -71.93
N GLY A 1097 17.23 -33.43 -71.65
CA GLY A 1097 15.79 -33.62 -71.79
C GLY A 1097 14.95 -32.57 -71.03
N THR A 1098 13.70 -32.40 -71.46
CA THR A 1098 12.69 -31.56 -70.79
C THR A 1098 12.03 -32.29 -69.61
N THR A 1099 12.77 -33.08 -68.83
CA THR A 1099 12.21 -33.83 -67.68
C THR A 1099 13.00 -33.55 -66.40
N PRO A 1100 12.38 -33.64 -65.21
CA PRO A 1100 13.07 -33.46 -63.94
C PRO A 1100 14.27 -34.39 -63.78
N GLU A 1101 14.17 -35.64 -64.23
CA GLU A 1101 15.25 -36.64 -64.14
C GLU A 1101 16.47 -36.24 -64.96
N ALA A 1102 16.26 -35.56 -66.10
CA ALA A 1102 17.34 -35.03 -66.91
C ALA A 1102 18.05 -33.85 -66.23
N VAL A 1103 17.32 -33.01 -65.48
CA VAL A 1103 17.90 -31.94 -64.66
C VAL A 1103 18.67 -32.53 -63.48
N ASP A 1104 18.11 -33.54 -62.81
CA ASP A 1104 18.78 -34.24 -61.72
C ASP A 1104 20.06 -34.95 -62.18
N ALA A 1105 20.08 -35.52 -63.38
CA ALA A 1105 21.29 -36.13 -63.96
C ALA A 1105 22.42 -35.11 -64.19
N VAL A 1106 22.11 -33.83 -64.43
CA VAL A 1106 23.10 -32.74 -64.61
C VAL A 1106 23.69 -32.31 -63.28
N LEU A 1107 22.88 -32.36 -62.22
CA LEU A 1107 23.30 -32.02 -60.87
C LEU A 1107 23.86 -33.25 -60.12
N ALA A 1108 23.68 -34.45 -60.66
CA ALA A 1108 24.16 -35.69 -60.07
C ALA A 1108 25.68 -35.68 -59.87
N GLY A 1109 26.11 -36.02 -58.65
CA GLY A 1109 27.51 -35.99 -58.25
C GLY A 1109 28.04 -34.61 -57.82
N ARG A 1110 27.22 -33.55 -57.86
CA ARG A 1110 27.57 -32.22 -57.37
C ARG A 1110 26.91 -31.94 -56.02
N SER A 1111 27.65 -31.32 -55.10
CA SER A 1111 27.09 -30.80 -53.84
C SER A 1111 26.71 -29.33 -54.02
N PRO A 1112 25.52 -28.89 -53.58
CA PRO A 1112 25.16 -27.48 -53.63
C PRO A 1112 26.11 -26.66 -52.76
N MET A 1113 26.60 -25.55 -53.30
CA MET A 1113 27.47 -24.61 -52.61
C MET A 1113 26.71 -23.69 -51.64
N LEU A 1114 25.41 -23.50 -51.87
CA LEU A 1114 24.52 -22.79 -50.96
C LEU A 1114 23.12 -23.41 -51.03
N ILE A 1115 22.47 -23.52 -49.88
CA ILE A 1115 21.05 -23.86 -49.78
C ILE A 1115 20.36 -22.69 -49.09
N ALA A 1116 19.41 -22.05 -49.77
CA ALA A 1116 18.71 -20.85 -49.29
C ALA A 1116 17.26 -20.81 -49.80
N GLY A 1117 16.35 -20.20 -49.05
CA GLY A 1117 14.93 -20.05 -49.44
C GLY A 1117 14.71 -18.90 -50.42
N SER A 1118 13.56 -18.90 -51.11
CA SER A 1118 13.23 -17.86 -52.09
C SER A 1118 12.62 -16.59 -51.48
N GLY A 1119 12.62 -16.47 -50.15
CA GLY A 1119 11.98 -15.34 -49.47
C GLY A 1119 12.50 -13.97 -49.88
N SER A 1120 13.76 -13.86 -50.33
CA SER A 1120 14.32 -12.61 -50.85
C SER A 1120 13.71 -12.17 -52.19
N PHE A 1121 13.01 -13.06 -52.91
CA PHE A 1121 12.41 -12.80 -54.22
C PHE A 1121 11.00 -12.19 -54.12
N GLY A 1122 10.45 -12.10 -52.91
CA GLY A 1122 9.10 -11.57 -52.66
C GLY A 1122 7.98 -12.44 -53.23
N GLU A 1123 6.76 -11.91 -53.19
CA GLU A 1123 5.51 -12.63 -53.57
C GLU A 1123 5.44 -13.00 -55.06
N THR A 1124 6.21 -12.32 -55.93
CA THR A 1124 6.21 -12.56 -57.38
C THR A 1124 7.37 -13.43 -57.88
N PHE A 1125 8.20 -13.96 -56.99
CA PHE A 1125 9.41 -14.73 -57.34
C PHE A 1125 10.33 -13.96 -58.31
N ASP A 1126 10.68 -12.73 -57.95
CA ASP A 1126 11.47 -11.81 -58.77
C ASP A 1126 12.89 -11.63 -58.18
N SER A 1127 13.92 -12.01 -58.94
CA SER A 1127 15.33 -11.88 -58.56
C SER A 1127 15.89 -10.44 -58.67
N GLY A 1128 15.12 -9.50 -59.22
CA GLY A 1128 15.59 -8.15 -59.54
C GLY A 1128 16.24 -8.07 -60.92
N THR A 1129 16.57 -6.84 -61.36
CA THR A 1129 17.00 -6.55 -62.75
C THR A 1129 18.40 -7.10 -63.07
N SER A 1130 19.23 -7.31 -62.05
CA SER A 1130 20.58 -7.84 -62.19
C SER A 1130 20.88 -8.97 -61.19
N GLY A 1131 19.82 -9.62 -60.68
CA GLY A 1131 19.93 -10.71 -59.72
C GLY A 1131 20.21 -10.27 -58.28
N GLU A 1132 20.02 -8.99 -57.95
CA GLU A 1132 20.34 -8.42 -56.62
C GLU A 1132 19.62 -9.10 -55.44
N ARG A 1133 18.53 -9.86 -55.70
CA ARG A 1133 17.79 -10.61 -54.68
C ARG A 1133 18.20 -12.07 -54.54
N PHE A 1134 19.15 -12.56 -55.33
CA PHE A 1134 19.78 -13.85 -55.06
C PHE A 1134 20.54 -13.81 -53.73
N PRO A 1135 20.69 -14.93 -53.00
CA PRO A 1135 21.31 -14.97 -51.69
C PRO A 1135 22.84 -15.07 -51.78
N GLY A 1136 23.53 -14.45 -50.82
CA GLY A 1136 24.97 -14.59 -50.64
C GLY A 1136 25.77 -14.14 -51.86
N LYS A 1137 26.78 -14.94 -52.26
CA LYS A 1137 27.65 -14.58 -53.39
C LYS A 1137 26.92 -14.43 -54.73
N TYR A 1138 25.72 -15.01 -54.88
CA TYR A 1138 24.94 -14.97 -56.11
C TYR A 1138 24.18 -13.65 -56.31
N SER A 1139 24.15 -12.76 -55.30
CA SER A 1139 23.58 -11.41 -55.41
C SER A 1139 24.47 -10.42 -56.20
N GLY A 1140 25.60 -10.89 -56.76
CA GLY A 1140 26.52 -10.15 -57.61
C GLY A 1140 26.78 -10.90 -58.93
N SER A 1141 27.57 -10.34 -59.84
CA SER A 1141 27.85 -10.88 -61.19
C SER A 1141 28.65 -12.19 -61.17
N VAL A 1142 28.03 -13.28 -60.71
CA VAL A 1142 28.55 -14.64 -60.74
C VAL A 1142 28.09 -15.30 -62.03
N GLU A 1143 29.04 -15.75 -62.83
CA GLU A 1143 28.79 -16.47 -64.08
C GLU A 1143 28.80 -18.00 -63.84
N LYS A 1144 28.13 -18.75 -64.71
CA LYS A 1144 28.17 -20.24 -64.77
C LYS A 1144 27.59 -21.00 -63.57
N PHE A 1145 26.59 -20.45 -62.90
CA PHE A 1145 25.87 -21.16 -61.83
C PHE A 1145 24.56 -21.80 -62.33
N ALA A 1146 24.02 -22.74 -61.56
CA ALA A 1146 22.65 -23.22 -61.70
C ALA A 1146 21.96 -23.18 -60.34
N VAL A 1147 20.66 -22.92 -60.34
CA VAL A 1147 19.83 -22.98 -59.13
C VAL A 1147 18.67 -23.93 -59.36
N ARG A 1148 18.53 -24.92 -58.48
CA ARG A 1148 17.35 -25.77 -58.43
C ARG A 1148 16.44 -25.29 -57.31
N TRP A 1149 15.24 -24.83 -57.66
CA TRP A 1149 14.20 -24.49 -56.70
C TRP A 1149 13.17 -25.61 -56.62
N THR A 1150 12.88 -26.09 -55.41
CA THR A 1150 11.90 -27.15 -55.17
C THR A 1150 10.93 -26.76 -54.05
N GLY A 1151 9.67 -27.16 -54.19
CA GLY A 1151 8.66 -26.90 -53.19
C GLY A 1151 7.26 -27.22 -53.68
N GLN A 1152 6.28 -26.79 -52.90
CA GLN A 1152 4.86 -26.92 -53.20
C GLN A 1152 4.26 -25.52 -53.39
N PHE A 1153 3.31 -25.41 -54.32
CA PHE A 1153 2.53 -24.21 -54.55
C PHE A 1153 1.06 -24.52 -54.28
N LEU A 1154 0.42 -23.72 -53.42
CA LEU A 1154 -1.02 -23.79 -53.18
C LEU A 1154 -1.69 -22.62 -53.91
N ALA A 1155 -2.54 -22.91 -54.88
CA ALA A 1155 -3.35 -21.89 -55.52
C ALA A 1155 -4.45 -21.41 -54.57
N GLU A 1156 -4.53 -20.09 -54.33
CA GLU A 1156 -5.52 -19.50 -53.42
C GLU A 1156 -6.96 -19.64 -53.92
N GLN A 1157 -7.15 -19.81 -55.23
CA GLN A 1157 -8.44 -20.05 -55.86
C GLN A 1157 -8.34 -21.27 -56.78
N ALA A 1158 -9.37 -22.11 -56.78
CA ALA A 1158 -9.45 -23.23 -57.72
C ALA A 1158 -9.67 -22.71 -59.15
N GLY A 1159 -8.86 -23.16 -60.11
CA GLY A 1159 -9.01 -22.78 -61.51
C GLY A 1159 -7.83 -23.18 -62.40
N SER A 1160 -7.84 -22.71 -63.65
CA SER A 1160 -6.69 -22.84 -64.54
C SER A 1160 -5.67 -21.74 -64.24
N HIS A 1161 -4.42 -22.12 -63.96
CA HIS A 1161 -3.33 -21.19 -63.67
C HIS A 1161 -2.33 -21.17 -64.82
N THR A 1162 -1.80 -19.99 -65.13
CA THR A 1162 -0.73 -19.81 -66.13
C THR A 1162 0.55 -19.41 -65.41
N PHE A 1163 1.62 -20.17 -65.61
CA PHE A 1163 2.96 -19.83 -65.13
C PHE A 1163 3.72 -19.08 -66.22
N ARG A 1164 4.41 -18.00 -65.84
CA ARG A 1164 5.28 -17.23 -66.74
C ARG A 1164 6.63 -17.07 -66.06
N VAL A 1165 7.69 -17.11 -66.85
CA VAL A 1165 9.04 -16.79 -66.42
C VAL A 1165 9.56 -15.72 -67.36
N PHE A 1166 10.26 -14.73 -66.80
CA PHE A 1166 11.07 -13.78 -67.53
C PHE A 1166 12.52 -14.01 -67.10
N ALA A 1167 13.36 -14.48 -68.01
CA ALA A 1167 14.76 -14.81 -67.73
C ALA A 1167 15.61 -14.52 -68.98
N ASP A 1168 16.76 -13.89 -68.77
CA ASP A 1168 17.79 -13.63 -69.78
C ASP A 1168 18.63 -14.87 -70.09
N ASP A 1169 18.69 -15.82 -69.15
CA ASP A 1169 19.25 -17.17 -69.30
C ASP A 1169 18.17 -18.26 -69.29
N GLY A 1170 18.54 -19.52 -69.53
CA GLY A 1170 17.58 -20.62 -69.57
C GLY A 1170 16.87 -20.85 -68.23
N CYS A 1171 15.59 -21.20 -68.28
CA CYS A 1171 14.78 -21.58 -67.12
C CYS A 1171 13.72 -22.62 -67.50
N LEU A 1172 13.57 -23.63 -66.66
CA LEU A 1172 12.56 -24.67 -66.80
C LEU A 1172 11.69 -24.68 -65.54
N VAL A 1173 10.37 -24.76 -65.70
CA VAL A 1173 9.44 -24.93 -64.58
C VAL A 1173 8.67 -26.22 -64.76
N PHE A 1174 8.65 -27.04 -63.72
CA PHE A 1174 7.93 -28.30 -63.66
C PHE A 1174 6.85 -28.22 -62.59
N LEU A 1175 5.64 -28.70 -62.91
CA LEU A 1175 4.55 -28.89 -61.97
C LEU A 1175 4.17 -30.37 -61.99
N ASP A 1176 4.24 -31.03 -60.83
CA ASP A 1176 3.98 -32.48 -60.68
C ASP A 1176 4.74 -33.36 -61.70
N GLY A 1177 5.99 -32.99 -61.96
CA GLY A 1177 6.88 -33.68 -62.91
C GLY A 1177 6.63 -33.37 -64.38
N GLN A 1178 5.58 -32.61 -64.71
CA GLN A 1178 5.29 -32.15 -66.07
C GLN A 1178 5.88 -30.77 -66.31
N ILE A 1179 6.51 -30.56 -67.47
CA ILE A 1179 7.06 -29.26 -67.83
C ILE A 1179 5.94 -28.27 -68.19
N VAL A 1180 5.89 -27.13 -67.50
CA VAL A 1180 4.90 -26.06 -67.71
C VAL A 1180 5.52 -24.78 -68.26
N VAL A 1181 6.84 -24.58 -68.10
CA VAL A 1181 7.61 -23.53 -68.77
C VAL A 1181 8.91 -24.13 -69.32
N ASN A 1182 9.23 -23.81 -70.57
CA ASN A 1182 10.41 -24.32 -71.27
C ASN A 1182 11.13 -23.18 -72.00
N ASN A 1183 11.98 -22.43 -71.31
CA ASN A 1183 12.84 -21.40 -71.90
C ASN A 1183 14.29 -21.88 -71.88
N ARG A 1184 14.83 -22.30 -73.04
CA ARG A 1184 16.20 -22.87 -73.14
C ARG A 1184 17.24 -21.87 -73.62
N THR A 1185 16.80 -20.74 -74.16
CA THR A 1185 17.63 -19.81 -74.94
C THR A 1185 17.72 -18.42 -74.32
N GLY A 1186 17.03 -18.17 -73.20
CA GLY A 1186 17.07 -16.86 -72.54
C GLY A 1186 16.37 -15.76 -73.30
N SER A 1187 15.46 -16.11 -74.21
CA SER A 1187 14.73 -15.15 -75.04
C SER A 1187 13.21 -15.24 -74.81
N GLN A 1188 12.76 -14.27 -73.99
CA GLN A 1188 11.40 -13.97 -73.48
C GLN A 1188 10.95 -14.76 -72.26
#